data_AF-A0AAD6XBZ4-F1
#
_entry.id   AF-A0AAD6XBZ4-F1
#
_cell.length_a   1.000
_cell.length_b   1.000
_cell.length_c   1.000
_cell.angle_alpha   90.00
_cell.angle_beta   90.00
_cell.angle_gamma   90.00
#
_symmetry.space_group_name_H-M   'P 1'
#
loop_
_entity.id
_entity.type
_entity.pdbx_description
1 polymer ?
#
loop_
_entity_poly.entity_id
_entity_poly.type
_entity_poly.pdbx_seq_one_letter_code
_entity_poly.pdbx_strand_id
1 'polypeptide(L)'
;MDADEVLPQAMTLPDEIVSEILSPALRVSDEAFSYEPTIFNATISPFMTFTESTSALLVVCKSWLRVSTPLLYNTVILRSKAQAQALAATLKHNPDLGTFIKRLRVEGGFAISMLKILQSSPNITDLFLSLDFASGDNACGLCRGLPLVDPIRVTINKIAPTRESPNARKLLEALQECIPAWANLAIFKISHSVIRNTLIPEALVKAANLDTFCVLDVIGGPPEIPEYISLVAENPSVKRIRMTLSHWPRSQPLSLKELRDTAKADARLDAVLDIGLVPSNKPSPLNAIEKHDGPFAYPVRLAANPMAEDVIWSQVLYFALNGPRHQRFYMPSRQSLSPSRLAPLLVCKLFLRLGIPLLYERPVLNSDSTVRALLSQLAVKPALGQHIQCLSVGRLRDLSTLKDIVAHTPALTELHGMTGCPSITWKAFTALGESTGSSLRSFHGVPIPKTAAANPAALALFTEMRELGWATNTTFKTTAKLIPTDAFGLLVKLTVSTCDESFLTVLAQMELPALQSAIFAAGAVGGTRFFDKHGTKLRELTLSVAQIANKKLGIWRNCPSIKVLGVSCDHKHPAIPSCFDTEDTHAQLECIVFCIDKFKQAHMTDLGTLLSELGDTKSFPALRLIQHPLCRWPTTEGEIKKSKWVGWAEELIEREGRPAIHLVGENGVHWRPRLKFVSKTKK
;
A
#
# COMPACT_ATOMS: atom_id res chain seq x y z
N MET A 1 54.14 7.92 23.06
CA MET A 1 53.59 8.24 21.73
C MET A 1 52.13 7.90 21.81
N ASP A 2 51.36 8.89 22.24
CA ASP A 2 49.92 8.84 22.40
C ASP A 2 49.26 8.84 21.03
N ALA A 3 48.51 7.79 20.74
CA ALA A 3 47.55 7.73 19.66
C ALA A 3 46.17 7.54 20.28
N ASP A 4 45.75 8.53 21.08
CA ASP A 4 44.34 8.85 21.24
C ASP A 4 43.85 9.35 19.88
N GLU A 5 43.46 8.39 19.05
CA GLU A 5 42.70 8.62 17.84
C GLU A 5 41.37 9.24 18.27
N VAL A 6 41.34 10.58 18.23
CA VAL A 6 40.14 11.38 18.43
C VAL A 6 39.16 10.98 17.33
N LEU A 7 38.37 9.94 17.60
CA LEU A 7 37.15 9.65 16.86
C LEU A 7 36.40 10.99 16.80
N PRO A 8 36.15 11.53 15.60
CA PRO A 8 35.54 12.85 15.46
C PRO A 8 34.29 12.83 16.33
N GLN A 9 34.22 13.75 17.31
CA GLN A 9 33.09 13.89 18.23
C GLN A 9 31.83 13.70 17.41
N ALA A 10 31.22 12.52 17.54
CA ALA A 10 30.05 12.17 16.76
C ALA A 10 29.05 13.26 17.07
N MET A 11 28.74 14.10 16.08
CA MET A 11 27.95 15.32 16.30
C MET A 11 26.67 14.92 17.02
N THR A 12 26.62 15.20 18.32
CA THR A 12 25.45 14.91 19.14
C THR A 12 24.41 15.94 18.74
N LEU A 13 23.46 15.52 17.92
CA LEU A 13 22.29 16.33 17.61
C LEU A 13 21.58 16.68 18.93
N PRO A 14 21.14 17.93 19.13
CA PRO A 14 20.24 18.27 20.23
C PRO A 14 18.99 17.40 20.22
N ASP A 15 18.44 17.12 21.40
CA ASP A 15 17.30 16.20 21.53
C ASP A 15 16.06 16.68 20.77
N GLU A 16 15.90 17.99 20.59
CA GLU A 16 14.82 18.61 19.82
C GLU A 16 14.92 18.21 18.35
N ILE A 17 16.13 18.23 17.78
CA ILE A 17 16.39 17.83 16.40
C ILE A 17 16.17 16.33 16.25
N VAL A 18 16.65 15.52 17.21
CA VAL A 18 16.40 14.08 17.23
C VAL A 18 14.90 13.79 17.33
N SER A 19 14.16 14.53 18.14
CA SER A 19 12.71 14.42 18.28
C SER A 19 11.99 14.75 16.97
N GLU A 20 12.37 15.83 16.28
CA GLU A 20 11.77 16.20 14.98
C GLU A 20 12.08 15.15 13.89
N ILE A 21 13.28 14.59 13.88
CA ILE A 21 13.67 13.51 12.95
C ILE A 21 12.84 12.24 13.21
N LEU A 22 12.64 11.88 14.47
CA LEU A 22 11.96 10.64 14.86
C LEU A 22 10.44 10.74 14.84
N SER A 23 9.89 11.95 15.00
CA SER A 23 8.45 12.17 15.14
C SER A 23 7.63 11.62 13.98
N PRO A 24 7.99 11.81 12.70
CA PRO A 24 7.25 11.21 11.58
C PRO A 24 7.18 9.68 11.60
N ALA A 25 8.17 9.01 12.19
CA ALA A 25 8.24 7.55 12.27
C ALA A 25 7.56 6.98 13.52
N LEU A 26 7.57 7.73 14.64
CA LEU A 26 7.07 7.27 15.94
C LEU A 26 5.69 7.81 16.29
N ARG A 27 5.30 9.00 15.81
CA ARG A 27 4.00 9.61 16.12
C ARG A 27 2.90 9.01 15.25
N VAL A 28 1.76 8.80 15.89
CA VAL A 28 0.51 8.45 15.22
C VAL A 28 -0.31 9.74 15.05
N SER A 29 -0.64 10.10 13.81
CA SER A 29 -1.48 11.26 13.54
C SER A 29 -2.86 11.09 14.18
N ASP A 30 -3.53 12.22 14.47
CA ASP A 30 -4.90 12.18 15.00
C ASP A 30 -5.85 11.41 14.09
N GLU A 31 -5.75 11.65 12.78
CA GLU A 31 -6.54 10.98 11.75
C GLU A 31 -6.30 9.47 11.74
N ALA A 32 -5.04 9.01 11.89
CA ALA A 32 -4.74 7.59 11.97
C ALA A 32 -5.27 6.99 13.29
N PHE A 33 -5.11 7.66 14.43
CA PHE A 33 -5.58 7.18 15.73
C PHE A 33 -7.10 7.07 15.80
N SER A 34 -7.80 8.08 15.29
CA SER A 34 -9.26 8.10 15.15
C SER A 34 -9.72 7.44 13.85
N TYR A 35 -8.85 6.72 13.13
CA TYR A 35 -9.24 6.07 11.89
C TYR A 35 -10.32 5.03 12.15
N GLU A 36 -11.45 5.23 11.49
CA GLU A 36 -12.65 4.41 11.56
C GLU A 36 -12.83 3.71 10.21
N PRO A 37 -12.77 2.37 10.17
CA PRO A 37 -13.07 1.63 8.96
C PRO A 37 -14.56 1.83 8.65
N THR A 38 -14.87 2.45 7.51
CA THR A 38 -16.27 2.52 7.06
C THR A 38 -16.65 1.22 6.36
N ILE A 39 -17.93 0.86 6.36
CA ILE A 39 -18.42 -0.36 5.68
C ILE A 39 -18.01 -0.39 4.19
N PHE A 40 -17.92 0.79 3.56
CA PHE A 40 -17.55 0.94 2.15
C PHE A 40 -16.05 1.01 1.91
N ASN A 41 -15.28 1.54 2.87
CA ASN A 41 -13.83 1.53 2.87
C ASN A 41 -13.36 0.61 4.00
N ALA A 42 -13.54 -0.71 3.81
CA ALA A 42 -12.88 -1.76 4.59
C ALA A 42 -11.36 -1.79 4.32
N THR A 43 -10.76 -0.61 4.24
CA THR A 43 -9.33 -0.42 4.12
C THR A 43 -8.65 -0.97 5.36
N ILE A 44 -7.54 -1.62 5.10
CA ILE A 44 -6.56 -2.08 6.06
C ILE A 44 -6.31 -0.94 7.06
N SER A 45 -6.62 -1.16 8.35
CA SER A 45 -6.25 -0.27 9.46
C SER A 45 -4.85 0.29 9.24
N PRO A 46 -4.63 1.62 9.37
CA PRO A 46 -3.34 2.25 9.09
C PRO A 46 -2.22 1.66 9.94
N PHE A 47 -2.56 1.02 11.06
CA PHE A 47 -1.63 0.33 11.95
C PHE A 47 -1.15 -1.04 11.46
N MET A 48 -1.51 -1.43 10.24
CA MET A 48 -1.12 -2.72 9.65
C MET A 48 -0.08 -2.60 8.54
N THR A 49 0.21 -1.39 8.07
CA THR A 49 1.15 -1.17 6.96
C THR A 49 2.59 -1.00 7.43
N PHE A 50 2.85 -1.04 8.74
CA PHE A 50 4.21 -0.96 9.28
C PHE A 50 4.99 -2.23 8.96
N THR A 51 5.93 -2.11 8.02
CA THR A 51 6.84 -3.19 7.61
C THR A 51 7.95 -3.41 8.63
N GLU A 52 8.32 -2.37 9.36
CA GLU A 52 9.42 -2.35 10.32
C GLU A 52 8.93 -2.11 11.74
N SER A 53 9.65 -2.68 12.70
CA SER A 53 9.38 -2.41 14.11
C SER A 53 9.98 -1.06 14.47
N THR A 54 9.15 -0.15 14.96
CA THR A 54 9.60 1.16 15.47
C THR A 54 10.59 1.03 16.63
N SER A 55 10.67 -0.14 17.28
CA SER A 55 11.67 -0.45 18.31
C SER A 55 13.11 -0.44 17.78
N ALA A 56 13.33 -0.63 16.46
CA ALA A 56 14.66 -0.55 15.86
C ALA A 56 15.29 0.84 16.04
N LEU A 57 14.46 1.89 16.11
CA LEU A 57 14.94 3.27 16.34
C LEU A 57 15.45 3.44 17.78
N LEU A 58 14.97 2.65 18.74
CA LEU A 58 15.36 2.76 20.14
C LEU A 58 16.75 2.18 20.41
N VAL A 59 17.28 1.34 19.52
CA VAL A 59 18.57 0.65 19.71
C VAL A 59 19.75 1.33 19.01
N VAL A 60 19.53 2.48 18.37
CA VAL A 60 20.59 3.21 17.64
C VAL A 60 21.65 3.76 18.59
N CYS A 61 21.25 4.56 19.58
CA CYS A 61 22.14 5.10 20.61
C CYS A 61 21.35 5.54 21.87
N LYS A 62 22.05 5.91 22.95
CA LYS A 62 21.43 6.35 24.22
C LYS A 62 20.56 7.60 24.07
N SER A 63 20.97 8.58 23.24
CA SER A 63 20.17 9.79 22.98
C SER A 63 18.88 9.41 22.25
N TRP A 64 18.96 8.59 21.20
CA TRP A 64 17.79 8.11 20.48
C TRP A 64 16.86 7.30 21.37
N LEU A 65 17.38 6.41 22.23
CA LEU A 65 16.55 5.68 23.20
C LEU A 65 15.79 6.66 24.11
N ARG A 66 16.49 7.62 24.70
CA ARG A 66 15.91 8.60 25.63
C ARG A 66 14.84 9.48 24.98
N VAL A 67 15.07 9.97 23.76
CA VAL A 67 14.12 10.83 23.02
C VAL A 67 12.97 10.01 22.43
N SER A 68 13.24 8.81 21.91
CA SER A 68 12.23 7.94 21.29
C SER A 68 11.26 7.35 22.29
N THR A 69 11.70 7.06 23.52
CA THR A 69 10.88 6.37 24.53
C THR A 69 9.56 7.11 24.81
N PRO A 70 9.55 8.41 25.18
CA PRO A 70 8.29 9.13 25.38
C PRO A 70 7.46 9.23 24.10
N LEU A 71 8.09 9.39 22.93
CA LEU A 71 7.38 9.44 21.63
C LEU A 71 6.68 8.11 21.31
N LEU A 72 7.35 6.98 21.56
CA LEU A 72 6.82 5.64 21.31
C LEU A 72 5.66 5.30 22.27
N TYR A 73 5.79 5.64 23.56
CA TYR A 73 4.75 5.35 24.54
C TYR A 73 3.60 6.36 24.51
N ASN A 74 3.76 7.52 23.87
CA ASN A 74 2.71 8.54 23.78
C ASN A 74 1.37 7.98 23.26
N THR A 75 1.43 7.15 22.21
CA THR A 75 0.26 6.50 21.61
C THR A 75 0.41 4.99 21.61
N VAL A 76 -0.41 4.33 22.43
CA VAL A 76 -0.43 2.86 22.56
C VAL A 76 -1.66 2.29 21.86
N ILE A 77 -1.43 1.26 21.04
CA ILE A 77 -2.49 0.57 20.28
C ILE A 77 -2.44 -0.92 20.60
N LEU A 78 -3.47 -1.43 21.27
CA LEU A 78 -3.59 -2.81 21.71
C LEU A 78 -4.58 -3.57 20.84
N ARG A 79 -4.11 -4.61 20.16
CA ARG A 79 -4.91 -5.42 19.22
C ARG A 79 -4.86 -6.92 19.49
N SER A 80 -4.21 -7.31 20.58
CA SER A 80 -4.14 -8.71 21.00
C SER A 80 -3.90 -8.82 22.50
N LYS A 81 -4.31 -9.95 23.06
CA LYS A 81 -4.12 -10.28 24.47
C LYS A 81 -2.64 -10.31 24.87
N ALA A 82 -1.76 -10.82 23.99
CA ALA A 82 -0.33 -10.88 24.22
C ALA A 82 0.29 -9.48 24.36
N GLN A 83 -0.11 -8.53 23.50
CA GLN A 83 0.33 -7.12 23.60
C GLN A 83 -0.11 -6.48 24.91
N ALA A 84 -1.39 -6.66 25.29
CA ALA A 84 -1.89 -6.12 26.55
C ALA A 84 -1.18 -6.74 27.77
N GLN A 85 -0.90 -8.04 27.76
CA GLN A 85 -0.15 -8.69 28.83
C GLN A 85 1.30 -8.21 28.90
N ALA A 86 1.98 -8.10 27.76
CA ALA A 86 3.35 -7.61 27.67
C ALA A 86 3.45 -6.16 28.17
N LEU A 87 2.52 -5.29 27.77
CA LEU A 87 2.47 -3.93 28.27
C LEU A 87 2.17 -3.88 29.76
N ALA A 88 1.16 -4.61 30.25
CA ALA A 88 0.84 -4.68 31.68
C ALA A 88 2.04 -5.16 32.51
N ALA A 89 2.79 -6.15 32.02
CA ALA A 89 4.02 -6.61 32.66
C ALA A 89 5.11 -5.52 32.62
N THR A 90 5.28 -4.85 31.48
CA THR A 90 6.28 -3.78 31.33
C THR A 90 6.00 -2.61 32.29
N LEU A 91 4.75 -2.14 32.35
CA LEU A 91 4.33 -1.07 33.25
C LEU A 91 4.43 -1.46 34.72
N LYS A 92 4.21 -2.74 35.05
CA LYS A 92 4.43 -3.24 36.41
C LYS A 92 5.91 -3.13 36.84
N HIS A 93 6.85 -3.38 35.93
CA HIS A 93 8.28 -3.30 36.25
C HIS A 93 8.82 -1.88 36.17
N ASN A 94 8.27 -1.06 35.26
CA ASN A 94 8.70 0.31 35.00
C ASN A 94 7.45 1.23 34.95
N PRO A 95 6.93 1.65 36.11
CA PRO A 95 5.69 2.43 36.18
C PRO A 95 5.80 3.80 35.50
N ASP A 96 6.98 4.40 35.47
CA ASP A 96 7.23 5.71 34.84
C ASP A 96 6.83 5.74 33.36
N LEU A 97 6.98 4.61 32.65
CA LEU A 97 6.58 4.50 31.24
C LEU A 97 5.08 4.72 31.04
N GLY A 98 4.27 4.39 32.05
CA GLY A 98 2.82 4.61 31.99
C GLY A 98 2.44 6.09 32.03
N THR A 99 3.29 6.95 32.60
CA THR A 99 3.06 8.40 32.62
C THR A 99 3.20 9.05 31.24
N PHE A 100 3.93 8.41 30.32
CA PHE A 100 4.07 8.85 28.93
C PHE A 100 2.85 8.50 28.08
N ILE A 101 2.01 7.55 28.49
CA ILE A 101 0.84 7.13 27.72
C ILE A 101 -0.24 8.21 27.81
N LYS A 102 -0.46 8.92 26.69
CA LYS A 102 -1.52 9.93 26.55
C LYS A 102 -2.69 9.41 25.75
N ARG A 103 -2.43 8.58 24.74
CA ARG A 103 -3.44 8.04 23.83
C ARG A 103 -3.45 6.52 23.89
N LEU A 104 -4.60 5.95 24.22
CA LEU A 104 -4.78 4.51 24.32
C LEU A 104 -5.91 4.05 23.39
N ARG A 105 -5.59 3.20 22.43
CA ARG A 105 -6.55 2.53 21.54
C ARG A 105 -6.62 1.05 21.85
N VAL A 106 -7.82 0.54 22.12
CA VAL A 106 -8.06 -0.85 22.51
C VAL A 106 -9.03 -1.51 21.53
N GLU A 107 -8.53 -2.52 20.81
CA GLU A 107 -9.28 -3.31 19.82
C GLU A 107 -9.53 -4.73 20.34
N GLY A 108 -10.35 -4.85 21.38
CA GLY A 108 -10.75 -6.14 21.97
C GLY A 108 -10.86 -6.15 23.50
N GLY A 109 -11.20 -7.31 24.07
CA GLY A 109 -11.38 -7.48 25.52
C GLY A 109 -10.27 -8.27 26.18
N PHE A 110 -9.23 -7.58 26.67
CA PHE A 110 -8.00 -8.23 27.18
C PHE A 110 -8.00 -8.51 28.69
N ALA A 111 -9.19 -8.67 29.30
CA ALA A 111 -9.40 -9.07 30.69
C ALA A 111 -8.54 -8.24 31.68
N ILE A 112 -7.99 -8.89 32.71
CA ILE A 112 -7.26 -8.27 33.83
C ILE A 112 -6.05 -7.42 33.42
N SER A 113 -5.48 -7.65 32.23
CA SER A 113 -4.36 -6.84 31.73
C SER A 113 -4.77 -5.39 31.54
N MET A 114 -6.01 -5.14 31.09
CA MET A 114 -6.49 -3.77 30.89
C MET A 114 -6.62 -3.01 32.20
N LEU A 115 -7.05 -3.66 33.29
CA LEU A 115 -7.10 -3.03 34.61
C LEU A 115 -5.71 -2.55 35.02
N LYS A 116 -4.69 -3.40 34.87
CA LYS A 116 -3.31 -3.07 35.23
C LYS A 116 -2.74 -1.92 34.39
N ILE A 117 -3.06 -1.89 33.10
CA ILE A 117 -2.63 -0.82 32.19
C ILE A 117 -3.26 0.51 32.61
N LEU A 118 -4.58 0.54 32.79
CA LEU A 118 -5.30 1.76 33.18
C LEU A 118 -4.85 2.26 34.56
N GLN A 119 -4.63 1.36 35.53
CA GLN A 119 -4.04 1.69 36.83
C GLN A 119 -2.65 2.35 36.73
N SER A 120 -1.86 1.98 35.74
CA SER A 120 -0.49 2.47 35.57
C SER A 120 -0.39 3.67 34.63
N SER A 121 -1.50 4.10 34.01
CA SER A 121 -1.51 5.12 32.95
C SER A 121 -2.47 6.26 33.30
N PRO A 122 -2.18 7.03 34.38
CA PRO A 122 -3.10 8.06 34.88
C PRO A 122 -3.29 9.25 33.92
N ASN A 123 -2.39 9.39 32.93
CA ASN A 123 -2.33 10.53 32.03
C ASN A 123 -3.05 10.32 30.69
N ILE A 124 -3.91 9.31 30.58
CA ILE A 124 -4.66 9.04 29.35
C ILE A 124 -5.64 10.19 29.10
N THR A 125 -5.37 10.97 28.06
CA THR A 125 -6.24 12.04 27.56
C THR A 125 -7.17 11.55 26.46
N ASP A 126 -6.76 10.53 25.69
CA ASP A 126 -7.48 10.04 24.53
C ASP A 126 -7.70 8.54 24.60
N LEU A 127 -8.95 8.14 24.72
CA LEU A 127 -9.35 6.74 24.83
C LEU A 127 -10.17 6.32 23.61
N PHE A 128 -9.70 5.33 22.88
CA PHE A 128 -10.44 4.69 21.80
C PHE A 128 -10.78 3.25 22.19
N LEU A 129 -12.06 2.88 22.13
CA LEU A 129 -12.56 1.55 22.44
C LEU A 129 -13.33 0.98 21.25
N SER A 130 -12.90 -0.19 20.75
CA SER A 130 -13.71 -0.99 19.83
C SER A 130 -14.61 -1.95 20.61
N LEU A 131 -15.85 -2.09 20.15
CA LEU A 131 -16.83 -3.04 20.67
C LEU A 131 -16.83 -4.38 19.91
N ASP A 132 -15.88 -4.59 19.00
CA ASP A 132 -15.75 -5.80 18.19
C ASP A 132 -15.01 -6.90 18.98
N PHE A 133 -15.68 -7.44 20.00
CA PHE A 133 -15.12 -8.51 20.84
C PHE A 133 -15.12 -9.86 20.11
N ALA A 134 -13.98 -10.53 20.12
CA ALA A 134 -13.87 -11.90 19.65
C ALA A 134 -14.51 -12.90 20.64
N SER A 135 -14.81 -14.11 20.15
CA SER A 135 -15.21 -15.22 21.04
C SER A 135 -14.06 -15.54 22.00
N GLY A 136 -14.32 -15.42 23.31
CA GLY A 136 -13.33 -15.62 24.37
C GLY A 136 -12.72 -14.33 24.94
N ASP A 137 -13.00 -13.17 24.34
CA ASP A 137 -12.64 -11.89 24.93
C ASP A 137 -13.41 -11.65 26.23
N ASN A 138 -12.87 -10.80 27.10
CA ASN A 138 -13.49 -10.44 28.36
C ASN A 138 -13.24 -8.95 28.69
N ALA A 139 -14.33 -8.19 28.82
CA ALA A 139 -14.30 -6.76 29.09
C ALA A 139 -14.16 -6.40 30.58
N CYS A 140 -14.21 -7.35 31.52
CA CYS A 140 -14.25 -7.06 32.96
C CYS A 140 -13.08 -6.19 33.45
N GLY A 141 -11.88 -6.33 32.87
CA GLY A 141 -10.75 -5.48 33.26
C GLY A 141 -10.84 -4.05 32.71
N LEU A 142 -11.49 -3.85 31.57
CA LEU A 142 -11.84 -2.51 31.10
C LEU A 142 -12.90 -1.90 32.02
N CYS A 143 -14.02 -2.60 32.27
CA CYS A 143 -15.09 -2.11 33.15
C CYS A 143 -14.58 -1.65 34.52
N ARG A 144 -13.64 -2.40 35.11
CA ARG A 144 -13.05 -2.07 36.41
C ARG A 144 -11.98 -0.96 36.35
N GLY A 145 -11.36 -0.74 35.20
CA GLY A 145 -10.28 0.21 35.03
C GLY A 145 -10.73 1.58 34.54
N LEU A 146 -11.87 1.67 33.84
CA LEU A 146 -12.42 2.93 33.34
C LEU A 146 -12.64 4.00 34.43
N PRO A 147 -13.09 3.66 35.65
CA PRO A 147 -13.18 4.66 36.74
C PRO A 147 -11.84 5.24 37.21
N LEU A 148 -10.71 4.67 36.78
CA LEU A 148 -9.37 5.05 37.22
C LEU A 148 -8.68 6.05 36.27
N VAL A 149 -9.37 6.44 35.20
CA VAL A 149 -8.89 7.41 34.20
C VAL A 149 -9.91 8.52 34.05
N ASP A 150 -9.46 9.68 33.55
CA ASP A 150 -10.29 10.86 33.32
C ASP A 150 -9.98 11.46 31.94
N PRO A 151 -10.43 10.79 30.85
CA PRO A 151 -10.04 11.14 29.49
C PRO A 151 -10.71 12.45 29.04
N ILE A 152 -9.97 13.23 28.24
CA ILE A 152 -10.50 14.42 27.55
C ILE A 152 -11.37 14.00 26.35
N ARG A 153 -10.93 12.97 25.63
CA ARG A 153 -11.61 12.48 24.43
C ARG A 153 -11.84 10.99 24.49
N VAL A 154 -13.07 10.58 24.23
CA VAL A 154 -13.47 9.18 24.11
C VAL A 154 -14.04 8.91 22.73
N THR A 155 -13.61 7.82 22.09
CA THR A 155 -14.14 7.34 20.81
C THR A 155 -14.58 5.88 20.95
N ILE A 156 -15.85 5.63 20.71
CA ILE A 156 -16.45 4.30 20.74
C ILE A 156 -16.78 3.86 19.31
N ASN A 157 -16.14 2.79 18.86
CA ASN A 157 -16.32 2.29 17.50
C ASN A 157 -16.85 0.84 17.48
N LYS A 158 -17.62 0.51 16.44
CA LYS A 158 -18.07 -0.84 16.14
C LYS A 158 -18.01 -1.03 14.62
N ILE A 159 -17.05 -1.83 14.16
CA ILE A 159 -16.75 -2.00 12.74
C ILE A 159 -17.81 -2.86 12.05
N ALA A 160 -18.24 -3.94 12.70
CA ALA A 160 -19.13 -4.91 12.07
C ALA A 160 -20.55 -4.85 12.66
N PRO A 161 -21.60 -5.01 11.84
CA PRO A 161 -22.97 -5.19 12.31
C PRO A 161 -23.18 -6.60 12.91
N THR A 162 -22.22 -7.08 13.70
CA THR A 162 -22.34 -8.35 14.40
C THR A 162 -23.32 -8.23 15.56
N ARG A 163 -23.94 -9.36 15.90
CA ARG A 163 -24.76 -9.53 17.10
C ARG A 163 -24.03 -8.96 18.31
N GLU A 164 -24.71 -8.14 19.10
CA GLU A 164 -24.15 -7.53 20.29
C GLU A 164 -23.63 -8.61 21.25
N SER A 165 -22.34 -8.54 21.57
CA SER A 165 -21.76 -9.45 22.55
C SER A 165 -22.15 -9.02 23.97
N PRO A 166 -22.37 -9.97 24.90
CA PRO A 166 -22.61 -9.62 26.30
C PRO A 166 -21.48 -8.77 26.92
N ASN A 167 -20.24 -8.93 26.43
CA ASN A 167 -19.11 -8.12 26.86
C ASN A 167 -19.21 -6.67 26.38
N ALA A 168 -19.67 -6.44 25.15
CA ALA A 168 -19.92 -5.09 24.65
C ALA A 168 -20.96 -4.37 25.50
N ARG A 169 -22.05 -5.06 25.85
CA ARG A 169 -23.10 -4.51 26.73
C ARG A 169 -22.55 -4.14 28.10
N LYS A 170 -21.82 -5.05 28.75
CA LYS A 170 -21.16 -4.79 30.05
C LYS A 170 -20.19 -3.60 29.98
N LEU A 171 -19.47 -3.44 28.87
CA LEU A 171 -18.58 -2.31 28.69
C LEU A 171 -19.37 -1.00 28.54
N LEU A 172 -20.48 -1.02 27.79
CA LEU A 172 -21.36 0.15 27.62
C LEU A 172 -22.03 0.55 28.94
N GLU A 173 -22.48 -0.41 29.75
CA GLU A 173 -22.99 -0.17 31.11
C GLU A 173 -21.91 0.49 31.99
N ALA A 174 -20.68 -0.04 31.98
CA ALA A 174 -19.58 0.58 32.73
C ALA A 174 -19.23 2.00 32.23
N LEU A 175 -19.29 2.24 30.92
CA LEU A 175 -19.09 3.57 30.34
C LEU A 175 -20.19 4.54 30.79
N GLN A 176 -21.44 4.11 30.80
CA GLN A 176 -22.58 4.90 31.27
C GLN A 176 -22.38 5.38 32.71
N GLU A 177 -21.81 4.54 33.57
CA GLU A 177 -21.50 4.90 34.96
C GLU A 177 -20.30 5.87 35.06
N CYS A 178 -19.29 5.72 34.20
CA CYS A 178 -18.07 6.53 34.27
C CYS A 178 -18.23 7.93 33.64
N ILE A 179 -19.00 8.07 32.56
CA ILE A 179 -19.12 9.32 31.79
C ILE A 179 -19.46 10.54 32.68
N PRO A 180 -20.44 10.47 33.60
CA PRO A 180 -20.75 11.61 34.47
C PRO A 180 -19.64 11.94 35.49
N ALA A 181 -18.78 10.96 35.81
CA ALA A 181 -17.69 11.12 36.78
C ALA A 181 -16.40 11.67 36.15
N TRP A 182 -16.27 11.66 34.82
CA TRP A 182 -15.10 12.19 34.12
C TRP A 182 -15.14 13.71 34.04
N ALA A 183 -14.37 14.34 34.92
CA ALA A 183 -14.29 15.79 35.03
C ALA A 183 -13.66 16.44 33.79
N ASN A 184 -12.83 15.73 33.02
CA ASN A 184 -12.16 16.32 31.86
C ASN A 184 -12.79 15.97 30.50
N LEU A 185 -13.86 15.16 30.47
CA LEU A 185 -14.47 14.72 29.22
C LEU A 185 -15.04 15.89 28.41
N ALA A 186 -14.34 16.28 27.35
CA ALA A 186 -14.71 17.36 26.45
C ALA A 186 -15.24 16.86 25.10
N ILE A 187 -14.74 15.72 24.61
CA ILE A 187 -15.09 15.20 23.28
C ILE A 187 -15.55 13.75 23.39
N PHE A 188 -16.76 13.46 22.94
CA PHE A 188 -17.28 12.09 22.85
C PHE A 188 -17.69 11.74 21.43
N LYS A 189 -17.09 10.70 20.86
CA LYS A 189 -17.40 10.20 19.52
C LYS A 189 -17.97 8.79 19.60
N ILE A 190 -19.03 8.49 18.86
CA ILE A 190 -19.66 7.17 18.86
C ILE A 190 -20.30 6.82 17.51
N SER A 191 -20.19 5.57 17.09
CA SER A 191 -20.93 5.07 15.91
C SER A 191 -22.44 5.10 16.13
N HIS A 192 -23.19 5.54 15.11
CA HIS A 192 -24.64 5.54 15.07
C HIS A 192 -25.25 4.17 15.46
N SER A 193 -24.63 3.09 14.97
CA SER A 193 -25.10 1.72 15.21
C SER A 193 -25.02 1.30 16.68
N VAL A 194 -24.15 1.94 17.46
CA VAL A 194 -23.95 1.65 18.88
C VAL A 194 -24.92 2.48 19.71
N ILE A 195 -24.95 3.79 19.50
CA ILE A 195 -25.66 4.70 20.40
C ILE A 195 -27.17 4.44 20.47
N ARG A 196 -27.78 4.01 19.36
CA ARG A 196 -29.23 3.77 19.25
C ARG A 196 -29.77 2.77 20.29
N ASN A 197 -28.94 1.85 20.77
CA ASN A 197 -29.35 0.75 21.65
C ASN A 197 -28.76 0.87 23.06
N THR A 198 -28.41 2.09 23.50
CA THR A 198 -27.67 2.30 24.76
C THR A 198 -28.22 3.46 25.55
N LEU A 199 -27.93 3.45 26.86
CA LEU A 199 -28.23 4.55 27.77
C LEU A 199 -27.07 5.56 27.89
N ILE A 200 -26.15 5.55 26.92
CA ILE A 200 -25.03 6.50 26.85
C ILE A 200 -25.52 7.95 26.67
N PRO A 201 -26.55 8.25 25.86
CA PRO A 201 -27.08 9.61 25.73
C PRO A 201 -27.45 10.23 27.09
N GLU A 202 -28.12 9.49 27.96
CA GLU A 202 -28.53 9.91 29.31
C GLU A 202 -27.34 10.18 30.22
N ALA A 203 -26.25 9.42 30.06
CA ALA A 203 -25.00 9.68 30.76
C ALA A 203 -24.30 10.93 30.21
N LEU A 204 -24.31 11.12 28.89
CA LEU A 204 -23.73 12.31 28.24
C LEU A 204 -24.46 13.58 28.64
N VAL A 205 -25.77 13.56 28.90
CA VAL A 205 -26.52 14.71 29.44
C VAL A 205 -25.96 15.17 30.79
N LYS A 206 -25.43 14.24 31.59
CA LYS A 206 -24.89 14.51 32.93
C LYS A 206 -23.40 14.86 32.94
N ALA A 207 -22.72 14.77 31.80
CA ALA A 207 -21.30 15.09 31.71
C ALA A 207 -21.09 16.62 31.77
N ALA A 208 -20.46 17.11 32.83
CA ALA A 208 -20.40 18.54 33.14
C ALA A 208 -19.60 19.38 32.12
N ASN A 209 -18.61 18.76 31.46
CA ASN A 209 -17.65 19.46 30.61
C ASN A 209 -17.69 19.01 29.14
N LEU A 210 -18.73 18.29 28.74
CA LEU A 210 -18.86 17.76 27.37
C LEU A 210 -19.11 18.89 26.37
N ASP A 211 -18.06 19.31 25.67
CA ASP A 211 -18.12 20.39 24.67
C ASP A 211 -18.61 19.91 23.30
N THR A 212 -18.06 18.80 22.82
CA THR A 212 -18.32 18.30 21.47
C THR A 212 -18.77 16.83 21.50
N PHE A 213 -19.92 16.56 20.89
CA PHE A 213 -20.45 15.23 20.67
C PHE A 213 -20.44 14.89 19.17
N CYS A 214 -19.88 13.76 18.79
CA CYS A 214 -19.80 13.34 17.38
C CYS A 214 -20.50 11.99 17.17
N VAL A 215 -21.37 11.93 16.18
CA VAL A 215 -22.01 10.69 15.72
C VAL A 215 -21.47 10.31 14.36
N LEU A 216 -20.94 9.10 14.31
CA LEU A 216 -20.16 8.56 13.20
C LEU A 216 -21.03 7.56 12.42
N ASP A 217 -20.84 7.51 11.09
CA ASP A 217 -21.48 6.55 10.19
C ASP A 217 -23.00 6.42 10.33
N VAL A 218 -23.73 7.54 10.21
CA VAL A 218 -25.19 7.49 10.10
C VAL A 218 -25.56 6.94 8.70
N ILE A 219 -25.75 5.63 8.61
CA ILE A 219 -26.13 4.92 7.38
C ILE A 219 -27.65 4.87 7.26
N GLY A 220 -28.19 5.35 6.14
CA GLY A 220 -29.62 5.21 5.81
C GLY A 220 -30.53 5.83 6.86
N GLY A 221 -30.14 7.01 7.36
CA GLY A 221 -30.76 7.64 8.52
C GLY A 221 -32.28 7.77 8.39
N PRO A 222 -33.01 7.73 9.54
CA PRO A 222 -34.44 8.00 9.56
C PRO A 222 -34.75 9.38 8.95
N PRO A 223 -36.00 9.62 8.51
CA PRO A 223 -36.43 10.93 8.02
C PRO A 223 -36.31 12.05 9.05
N GLU A 224 -36.08 11.70 10.32
CA GLU A 224 -36.10 12.58 11.46
C GLU A 224 -34.74 12.56 12.19
N ILE A 225 -34.47 13.62 12.94
CA ILE A 225 -33.29 13.67 13.81
C ILE A 225 -33.45 12.58 14.89
N PRO A 226 -32.47 11.68 15.06
CA PRO A 226 -32.58 10.62 16.06
C PRO A 226 -32.75 11.20 17.47
N GLU A 227 -33.64 10.61 18.26
CA GLU A 227 -34.00 11.10 19.62
C GLU A 227 -32.79 11.34 20.53
N TYR A 228 -31.76 10.48 20.46
CA TYR A 228 -30.56 10.64 21.26
C TYR A 228 -29.74 11.90 20.91
N ILE A 229 -29.87 12.46 19.70
CA ILE A 229 -29.24 13.74 19.34
C ILE A 229 -29.92 14.86 20.12
N SER A 230 -31.25 14.89 20.12
CA SER A 230 -32.04 15.87 20.86
C SER A 230 -31.78 15.77 22.36
N LEU A 231 -31.75 14.54 22.89
CA LEU A 231 -31.43 14.28 24.29
C LEU A 231 -30.05 14.84 24.68
N VAL A 232 -28.99 14.57 23.89
CA VAL A 232 -27.65 15.10 24.19
C VAL A 232 -27.59 16.64 24.06
N ALA A 233 -28.42 17.25 23.21
CA ALA A 233 -28.50 18.70 23.08
C ALA A 233 -29.02 19.40 24.35
N GLU A 234 -29.74 18.68 25.22
CA GLU A 234 -30.18 19.17 26.53
C GLU A 234 -29.00 19.43 27.49
N ASN A 235 -27.84 18.83 27.24
CA ASN A 235 -26.64 19.14 28.03
C ASN A 235 -26.23 20.60 27.79
N PRO A 236 -26.21 21.46 28.82
CA PRO A 236 -25.87 22.88 28.67
C PRO A 236 -24.41 23.12 28.29
N SER A 237 -23.51 22.17 28.60
CA SER A 237 -22.08 22.26 28.25
C SER A 237 -21.78 21.97 26.78
N VAL A 238 -22.67 21.24 26.09
CA VAL A 238 -22.49 20.88 24.69
C VAL A 238 -22.59 22.13 23.81
N LYS A 239 -21.51 22.43 23.09
CA LYS A 239 -21.44 23.53 22.14
C LYS A 239 -21.58 23.05 20.70
N ARG A 240 -21.26 21.78 20.43
CA ARG A 240 -21.29 21.21 19.08
C ARG A 240 -21.72 19.76 19.09
N ILE A 241 -22.70 19.44 18.26
CA ILE A 241 -23.07 18.09 17.88
C ILE A 241 -22.71 17.90 16.41
N ARG A 242 -21.71 17.08 16.11
CA ARG A 242 -21.33 16.78 14.73
C ARG A 242 -21.95 15.46 14.29
N MET A 243 -22.78 15.50 13.26
CA MET A 243 -23.31 14.31 12.63
C MET A 243 -22.60 14.08 11.29
N THR A 244 -21.94 12.93 11.17
CA THR A 244 -21.18 12.56 9.98
C THR A 244 -21.95 11.51 9.17
N LEU A 245 -22.39 11.89 7.98
CA LEU A 245 -23.17 11.03 7.09
C LEU A 245 -22.24 10.22 6.17
N SER A 246 -22.18 8.91 6.40
CA SER A 246 -21.50 7.95 5.51
C SER A 246 -22.25 7.81 4.18
N HIS A 247 -21.52 7.56 3.09
CA HIS A 247 -22.01 7.59 1.70
C HIS A 247 -23.45 7.10 1.50
N TRP A 248 -24.32 8.02 1.09
CA TRP A 248 -25.72 7.75 0.74
C TRP A 248 -25.79 6.87 -0.51
N PRO A 249 -26.52 5.74 -0.50
CA PRO A 249 -26.98 5.14 -1.74
C PRO A 249 -27.75 6.19 -2.53
N ARG A 250 -27.46 6.36 -3.82
CA ARG A 250 -28.07 7.39 -4.68
C ARG A 250 -29.60 7.33 -4.77
N SER A 251 -30.24 6.32 -4.19
CA SER A 251 -31.63 5.95 -4.40
C SER A 251 -32.65 6.61 -3.46
N GLN A 252 -32.25 7.29 -2.38
CA GLN A 252 -33.20 8.03 -1.53
C GLN A 252 -32.56 9.30 -0.96
N PRO A 253 -32.84 10.49 -1.54
CA PRO A 253 -32.42 11.74 -0.95
C PRO A 253 -33.45 12.16 0.09
N LEU A 254 -33.20 11.86 1.37
CA LEU A 254 -33.54 12.89 2.35
C LEU A 254 -32.58 14.04 2.06
N SER A 255 -33.15 15.19 1.74
CA SER A 255 -32.33 16.36 1.51
C SER A 255 -31.69 16.73 2.85
N LEU A 256 -30.39 17.03 2.86
CA LEU A 256 -29.72 17.67 4.01
C LEU A 256 -30.51 18.89 4.52
N LYS A 257 -31.33 19.47 3.64
CA LYS A 257 -32.29 20.52 3.95
C LYS A 257 -33.38 20.07 4.93
N GLU A 258 -34.02 18.91 4.76
CA GLU A 258 -35.05 18.42 5.69
C GLU A 258 -34.51 18.21 7.09
N LEU A 259 -33.35 17.54 7.25
CA LEU A 259 -32.72 17.39 8.57
C LEU A 259 -32.38 18.74 9.22
N ARG A 260 -31.93 19.71 8.43
CA ARG A 260 -31.68 21.07 8.92
C ARG A 260 -32.98 21.80 9.28
N ASP A 261 -34.03 21.61 8.51
CA ASP A 261 -35.32 22.25 8.76
C ASP A 261 -36.01 21.65 10.00
N THR A 262 -35.86 20.35 10.26
CA THR A 262 -36.23 19.73 11.54
C THR A 262 -35.40 20.28 12.69
N ALA A 263 -34.09 20.45 12.51
CA ALA A 263 -33.21 21.01 13.55
C ALA A 263 -33.61 22.44 13.93
N LYS A 264 -33.96 23.27 12.92
CA LYS A 264 -34.43 24.66 13.11
C LYS A 264 -35.72 24.78 13.92
N ALA A 265 -36.53 23.73 13.99
CA ALA A 265 -37.73 23.73 14.81
C ALA A 265 -37.41 23.73 16.33
N ASP A 266 -36.19 23.32 16.70
CA ASP A 266 -35.68 23.33 18.07
C ASP A 266 -34.51 24.33 18.17
N ALA A 267 -34.72 25.44 18.89
CA ALA A 267 -33.74 26.51 18.98
C ALA A 267 -32.39 26.07 19.59
N ARG A 268 -32.41 25.07 20.50
CA ARG A 268 -31.18 24.55 21.10
C ARG A 268 -30.44 23.69 20.09
N LEU A 269 -31.15 22.82 19.40
CA LEU A 269 -30.58 21.90 18.43
C LEU A 269 -30.00 22.64 17.21
N ASP A 270 -30.71 23.64 16.68
CA ASP A 270 -30.23 24.50 15.60
C ASP A 270 -28.90 25.19 15.95
N ALA A 271 -28.73 25.59 17.21
CA ALA A 271 -27.52 26.27 17.67
C ALA A 271 -26.29 25.35 17.77
N VAL A 272 -26.48 24.04 18.01
CA VAL A 272 -25.37 23.11 18.27
C VAL A 272 -25.11 22.10 17.14
N LEU A 273 -26.09 21.81 16.28
CA LEU A 273 -26.01 20.73 15.30
C LEU A 273 -25.23 21.14 14.03
N ASP A 274 -24.11 20.49 13.80
CA ASP A 274 -23.28 20.57 12.59
C ASP A 274 -23.42 19.28 11.77
N ILE A 275 -24.19 19.36 10.67
CA ILE A 275 -24.38 18.23 9.74
C ILE A 275 -23.36 18.33 8.61
N GLY A 276 -22.34 17.49 8.67
CA GLY A 276 -21.30 17.35 7.66
C GLY A 276 -21.47 16.08 6.83
N LEU A 277 -21.29 16.20 5.51
CA LEU A 277 -20.92 15.05 4.71
C LEU A 277 -19.48 14.69 5.07
N VAL A 278 -19.17 13.40 5.21
CA VAL A 278 -17.76 12.95 5.22
C VAL A 278 -17.13 13.60 3.98
N PRO A 279 -16.13 14.50 4.13
CA PRO A 279 -15.41 14.99 2.98
C PRO A 279 -14.95 13.75 2.23
N SER A 280 -15.36 13.57 0.97
CA SER A 280 -14.86 12.43 0.19
C SER A 280 -13.36 12.40 0.42
N ASN A 281 -12.78 11.23 0.74
CA ASN A 281 -11.36 11.00 1.06
C ASN A 281 -10.36 11.46 -0.03
N LYS A 282 -10.66 12.51 -0.82
CA LYS A 282 -9.66 13.49 -1.16
C LYS A 282 -8.95 13.84 0.14
N PRO A 283 -7.66 13.46 0.31
CA PRO A 283 -6.89 13.96 1.43
C PRO A 283 -7.13 15.45 1.43
N SER A 284 -7.58 15.99 2.56
CA SER A 284 -7.55 17.44 2.73
C SER A 284 -6.17 17.86 2.22
N PRO A 285 -6.06 18.85 1.32
CA PRO A 285 -4.75 19.39 0.98
C PRO A 285 -4.03 19.61 2.31
N LEU A 286 -2.73 19.28 2.37
CA LEU A 286 -1.81 19.30 3.53
C LEU A 286 -1.86 20.54 4.47
N ASN A 287 -2.86 21.41 4.31
CA ASN A 287 -3.28 22.58 5.07
C ASN A 287 -3.61 22.34 6.55
N ALA A 288 -3.48 21.11 7.06
CA ALA A 288 -3.50 20.82 8.50
C ALA A 288 -2.18 20.17 8.95
N ILE A 289 -1.06 20.53 8.34
CA ILE A 289 0.14 20.77 9.17
C ILE A 289 -0.35 21.83 10.16
N GLU A 290 -0.54 21.44 11.44
CA GLU A 290 -0.77 22.38 12.53
C GLU A 290 0.13 23.58 12.26
N LYS A 291 -0.46 24.78 12.11
CA LYS A 291 0.33 25.98 11.92
C LYS A 291 1.31 26.03 13.09
N HIS A 292 2.55 25.64 12.84
CA HIS A 292 3.63 26.05 13.69
C HIS A 292 3.66 27.56 13.52
N ASP A 293 3.09 28.28 14.49
CA ASP A 293 3.09 29.75 14.54
C ASP A 293 4.52 30.31 14.77
N GLY A 294 5.54 29.47 14.71
CA GLY A 294 6.93 29.88 14.60
C GLY A 294 7.28 30.22 13.14
N PRO A 295 7.96 31.34 12.85
CA PRO A 295 8.47 31.60 11.51
C PRO A 295 9.40 30.45 11.13
N PHE A 296 9.11 29.76 10.02
CA PHE A 296 10.06 28.83 9.43
C PHE A 296 11.31 29.63 9.06
N ALA A 297 12.33 29.56 9.89
CA ALA A 297 13.62 30.17 9.60
C ALA A 297 14.28 29.33 8.51
N TYR A 298 14.20 29.80 7.28
CA TYR A 298 14.93 29.20 6.18
C TYR A 298 16.41 29.15 6.58
N PRO A 299 17.05 27.96 6.61
CA PRO A 299 18.41 27.86 7.08
C PRO A 299 19.32 28.79 6.26
N VAL A 300 19.88 29.82 6.90
CA VAL A 300 20.74 30.83 6.24
C VAL A 300 21.91 30.17 5.49
N ARG A 301 22.33 28.98 5.94
CA ARG A 301 23.37 28.17 5.31
C ARG A 301 22.99 27.57 3.95
N LEU A 302 21.70 27.34 3.67
CA LEU A 302 21.24 26.84 2.36
C LEU A 302 21.31 27.94 1.30
N ALA A 303 20.93 29.18 1.65
CA ALA A 303 21.03 30.33 0.75
C ALA A 303 22.48 30.67 0.36
N ALA A 304 23.46 30.28 1.19
CA ALA A 304 24.88 30.46 0.91
C ALA A 304 25.47 29.45 -0.08
N ASN A 305 24.74 28.38 -0.45
CA ASN A 305 25.20 27.37 -1.39
C ASN A 305 24.09 26.98 -2.41
N PRO A 306 23.98 27.72 -3.54
CA PRO A 306 22.94 27.49 -4.54
C PRO A 306 22.94 26.09 -5.15
N MET A 307 24.09 25.40 -5.20
CA MET A 307 24.15 24.03 -5.71
C MET A 307 23.53 23.03 -4.73
N ALA A 308 23.85 23.17 -3.43
CA ALA A 308 23.22 22.34 -2.40
C ALA A 308 21.71 22.62 -2.31
N GLU A 309 21.30 23.88 -2.45
CA GLU A 309 19.90 24.30 -2.53
C GLU A 309 19.19 23.65 -3.73
N ASP A 310 19.78 23.69 -4.93
CA ASP A 310 19.23 23.06 -6.12
C ASP A 310 19.10 21.54 -5.97
N VAL A 311 20.09 20.86 -5.40
CA VAL A 311 20.06 19.40 -5.18
C VAL A 311 18.97 19.02 -4.19
N ILE A 312 18.88 19.72 -3.06
CA ILE A 312 17.89 19.46 -2.01
C ILE A 312 16.48 19.70 -2.56
N TRP A 313 16.23 20.85 -3.19
CA TRP A 313 14.90 21.16 -3.72
C TRP A 313 14.51 20.31 -4.91
N SER A 314 15.46 19.92 -5.77
CA SER A 314 15.19 18.95 -6.84
C SER A 314 14.75 17.61 -6.25
N GLN A 315 15.38 17.14 -5.17
CA GLN A 315 14.98 15.91 -4.49
C GLN A 315 13.61 16.01 -3.83
N VAL A 316 13.32 17.14 -3.16
CA VAL A 316 12.00 17.40 -2.55
C VAL A 316 10.92 17.47 -3.63
N LEU A 317 11.16 18.21 -4.72
CA LEU A 317 10.24 18.31 -5.85
C LEU A 317 10.08 16.96 -6.56
N TYR A 318 11.14 16.16 -6.67
CA TYR A 318 11.05 14.81 -7.19
C TYR A 318 10.11 13.96 -6.33
N PHE A 319 10.22 14.00 -4.99
CA PHE A 319 9.26 13.29 -4.14
C PHE A 319 7.84 13.86 -4.22
N ALA A 320 7.69 15.18 -4.37
CA ALA A 320 6.38 15.83 -4.49
C ALA A 320 5.68 15.53 -5.83
N LEU A 321 6.44 15.46 -6.93
CA LEU A 321 5.94 15.29 -8.29
C LEU A 321 5.89 13.82 -8.72
N ASN A 322 6.82 12.99 -8.23
CA ASN A 322 7.09 11.61 -8.66
C ASN A 322 7.09 10.58 -7.50
N GLY A 323 6.63 10.95 -6.30
CA GLY A 323 6.78 10.17 -5.06
C GLY A 323 6.39 8.68 -5.13
N PRO A 324 6.88 7.84 -4.18
CA PRO A 324 6.88 6.37 -4.26
C PRO A 324 5.50 5.70 -4.41
N ARG A 325 4.41 6.42 -4.11
CA ARG A 325 3.03 5.98 -4.43
C ARG A 325 2.80 5.81 -5.94
N HIS A 326 3.65 6.41 -6.78
CA HIS A 326 3.54 6.42 -8.23
C HIS A 326 4.41 5.35 -8.92
N GLN A 327 5.37 4.74 -8.22
CA GLN A 327 6.28 3.75 -8.80
C GLN A 327 5.84 2.29 -8.59
N ARG A 328 5.02 1.99 -7.57
CA ARG A 328 4.93 0.61 -7.07
C ARG A 328 4.02 -0.35 -7.83
N PHE A 329 3.18 0.06 -8.78
CA PHE A 329 2.39 -0.90 -9.56
C PHE A 329 2.20 -0.47 -11.02
N TYR A 330 2.42 -1.43 -11.91
CA TYR A 330 2.16 -1.38 -13.33
C TYR A 330 0.81 -0.69 -13.63
N MET A 331 0.84 0.21 -14.61
CA MET A 331 -0.25 1.06 -15.11
C MET A 331 -0.46 2.39 -14.36
N PRO A 332 -0.01 3.53 -14.91
CA PRO A 332 -0.44 4.86 -14.46
C PRO A 332 -1.95 5.01 -14.68
N SER A 333 -2.75 4.64 -13.69
CA SER A 333 -4.20 4.81 -13.73
C SER A 333 -4.52 6.31 -13.78
N ARG A 334 -5.06 6.78 -14.93
CA ARG A 334 -5.63 8.13 -15.18
C ARG A 334 -5.00 9.28 -14.38
N GLN A 335 -3.67 9.37 -14.38
CA GLN A 335 -2.98 10.51 -13.77
C GLN A 335 -3.07 11.71 -14.70
N SER A 336 -4.25 12.35 -14.74
CA SER A 336 -4.32 13.75 -15.16
C SER A 336 -3.38 14.54 -14.25
N LEU A 337 -2.65 15.52 -14.79
CA LEU A 337 -1.90 16.50 -14.00
C LEU A 337 -2.90 17.20 -13.06
N SER A 338 -3.03 16.70 -11.83
CA SER A 338 -3.92 17.32 -10.87
C SER A 338 -3.37 18.71 -10.54
N PRO A 339 -4.22 19.71 -10.29
CA PRO A 339 -3.78 21.04 -9.86
C PRO A 339 -2.79 20.99 -8.67
N SER A 340 -2.93 19.97 -7.80
CA SER A 340 -2.00 19.73 -6.70
C SER A 340 -0.57 19.38 -7.12
N ARG A 341 -0.36 18.73 -8.28
CA ARG A 341 1.00 18.47 -8.81
C ARG A 341 1.65 19.73 -9.35
N LEU A 342 0.86 20.69 -9.84
CA LEU A 342 1.38 21.95 -10.36
C LEU A 342 1.60 23.00 -9.27
N ALA A 343 0.91 22.88 -8.13
CA ALA A 343 0.99 23.85 -7.05
C ALA A 343 2.43 24.15 -6.57
N PRO A 344 3.33 23.16 -6.38
CA PRO A 344 4.73 23.44 -6.02
C PRO A 344 5.44 24.31 -7.07
N LEU A 345 5.16 24.11 -8.36
CA LEU A 345 5.79 24.85 -9.45
C LEU A 345 5.37 26.33 -9.49
N LEU A 346 4.23 26.65 -8.88
CA LEU A 346 3.68 28.00 -8.83
C LEU A 346 4.15 28.80 -7.61
N VAL A 347 4.91 28.17 -6.69
CA VAL A 347 5.38 28.83 -5.45
C VAL A 347 6.39 29.92 -5.76
N CYS A 348 7.43 29.61 -6.56
CA CYS A 348 8.48 30.58 -6.90
C CYS A 348 9.24 30.19 -8.18
N LYS A 349 10.08 31.11 -8.69
CA LYS A 349 10.90 30.88 -9.90
C LYS A 349 11.90 29.74 -9.75
N LEU A 350 12.44 29.52 -8.54
CA LEU A 350 13.35 28.41 -8.26
C LEU A 350 12.62 27.07 -8.47
N PHE A 351 11.44 26.92 -7.88
CA PHE A 351 10.66 25.68 -7.98
C PHE A 351 10.17 25.45 -9.41
N LEU A 352 9.81 26.51 -10.12
CA LEU A 352 9.49 26.42 -11.54
C LEU A 352 10.70 25.92 -12.35
N ARG A 353 11.89 26.50 -12.15
CA ARG A 353 13.12 26.11 -12.86
C ARG A 353 13.48 24.65 -12.60
N LEU A 354 13.50 24.23 -11.32
CA LEU A 354 13.88 22.87 -10.92
C LEU A 354 12.80 21.83 -11.25
N GLY A 355 11.53 22.24 -11.25
CA GLY A 355 10.42 21.33 -11.47
C GLY A 355 10.02 21.14 -12.93
N ILE A 356 10.39 22.03 -13.85
CA ILE A 356 10.13 21.85 -15.30
C ILE A 356 10.72 20.54 -15.84
N PRO A 357 12.01 20.20 -15.60
CA PRO A 357 12.57 18.92 -16.05
C PRO A 357 11.77 17.73 -15.51
N LEU A 358 11.41 17.76 -14.22
CA LEU A 358 10.64 16.70 -13.55
C LEU A 358 9.21 16.58 -14.09
N LEU A 359 8.58 17.70 -14.48
CA LEU A 359 7.24 17.72 -15.07
C LEU A 359 7.21 17.09 -16.47
N TYR A 360 8.24 17.38 -17.27
CA TYR A 360 8.36 16.86 -18.64
C TYR A 360 9.07 15.52 -18.72
N GLU A 361 9.58 14.98 -17.61
CA GLU A 361 10.30 13.70 -17.59
C GLU A 361 9.45 12.53 -18.10
N ARG A 362 8.17 12.50 -17.71
CA ARG A 362 7.27 11.34 -17.92
C ARG A 362 5.86 11.75 -18.41
N PRO A 363 5.69 12.41 -19.57
CA PRO A 363 4.39 12.78 -20.11
C PRO A 363 3.48 11.58 -20.37
N VAL A 364 2.18 11.77 -20.11
CA VAL A 364 1.11 10.79 -20.38
C VAL A 364 0.18 11.34 -21.46
N LEU A 365 0.15 10.68 -22.61
CA LEU A 365 -0.63 11.04 -23.80
C LEU A 365 -1.87 10.17 -23.92
N ASN A 366 -2.97 10.60 -23.31
CA ASN A 366 -4.21 9.82 -23.24
C ASN A 366 -5.27 10.22 -24.27
N SER A 367 -4.98 11.22 -25.11
CA SER A 367 -5.90 11.75 -26.12
C SER A 367 -5.14 12.45 -27.26
N ASP A 368 -5.76 12.61 -28.43
CA ASP A 368 -5.15 13.40 -29.51
C ASP A 368 -4.98 14.89 -29.16
N SER A 369 -5.76 15.40 -28.19
CA SER A 369 -5.60 16.78 -27.71
C SER A 369 -4.33 16.96 -26.88
N THR A 370 -3.98 15.98 -26.05
CA THR A 370 -2.73 16.02 -25.25
C THR A 370 -1.51 15.83 -26.13
N VAL A 371 -1.59 14.95 -27.16
CA VAL A 371 -0.57 14.82 -28.21
C VAL A 371 -0.32 16.15 -28.92
N ARG A 372 -1.38 16.77 -29.46
CA ARG A 372 -1.25 18.06 -30.16
C ARG A 372 -0.74 19.16 -29.25
N ALA A 373 -1.21 19.22 -28.01
CA ALA A 373 -0.73 20.20 -27.04
C ALA A 373 0.77 20.02 -26.75
N LEU A 374 1.23 18.78 -26.54
CA LEU A 374 2.66 18.51 -26.34
C LEU A 374 3.47 18.87 -27.59
N LEU A 375 3.03 18.45 -28.78
CA LEU A 375 3.70 18.78 -30.04
C LEU A 375 3.79 20.29 -30.26
N SER A 376 2.71 21.04 -30.02
CA SER A 376 2.73 22.50 -30.09
C SER A 376 3.73 23.10 -29.10
N GLN A 377 3.83 22.57 -27.88
CA GLN A 377 4.82 23.03 -26.90
C GLN A 377 6.25 22.68 -27.31
N LEU A 378 6.49 21.48 -27.83
CA LEU A 378 7.81 21.06 -28.32
C LEU A 378 8.25 21.86 -29.55
N ALA A 379 7.32 22.24 -30.43
CA ALA A 379 7.59 23.11 -31.56
C ALA A 379 8.01 24.53 -31.11
N VAL A 380 7.36 25.07 -30.08
CA VAL A 380 7.70 26.40 -29.54
C VAL A 380 8.95 26.36 -28.67
N LYS A 381 9.17 25.28 -27.92
CA LYS A 381 10.28 25.11 -26.97
C LYS A 381 10.94 23.73 -27.13
N PRO A 382 11.79 23.55 -28.17
CA PRO A 382 12.42 22.26 -28.45
C PRO A 382 13.27 21.70 -27.29
N ALA A 383 13.85 22.58 -26.46
CA ALA A 383 14.64 22.20 -25.29
C ALA A 383 13.85 21.33 -24.28
N LEU A 384 12.52 21.47 -24.23
CA LEU A 384 11.69 20.63 -23.36
C LEU A 384 11.73 19.14 -23.77
N GLY A 385 11.98 18.86 -25.04
CA GLY A 385 12.11 17.51 -25.56
C GLY A 385 13.30 16.74 -24.99
N GLN A 386 14.35 17.44 -24.55
CA GLN A 386 15.51 16.85 -23.89
C GLN A 386 15.20 16.34 -22.48
N HIS A 387 14.11 16.81 -21.88
CA HIS A 387 13.68 16.33 -20.57
C HIS A 387 12.80 15.09 -20.67
N ILE A 388 12.18 14.79 -21.81
CA ILE A 388 11.28 13.65 -21.98
C ILE A 388 12.09 12.36 -22.07
N GLN A 389 12.13 11.60 -20.97
CA GLN A 389 12.81 10.31 -20.86
C GLN A 389 11.84 9.13 -20.96
N CYS A 390 10.59 9.33 -20.58
CA CYS A 390 9.56 8.30 -20.56
C CYS A 390 8.28 8.82 -21.22
N LEU A 391 7.74 8.08 -22.18
CA LEU A 391 6.49 8.44 -22.86
C LEU A 391 5.44 7.36 -22.62
N SER A 392 4.32 7.73 -21.98
CA SER A 392 3.17 6.84 -21.82
C SER A 392 2.06 7.19 -22.80
N VAL A 393 1.63 6.23 -23.62
CA VAL A 393 0.66 6.44 -24.70
C VAL A 393 -0.61 5.63 -24.43
N GLY A 394 -1.75 6.33 -24.41
CA GLY A 394 -3.07 5.75 -24.19
C GLY A 394 -3.93 5.77 -25.44
N ARG A 395 -5.21 6.17 -25.29
CA ARG A 395 -6.26 6.12 -26.31
C ARG A 395 -6.08 7.16 -27.43
N LEU A 396 -4.99 7.05 -28.19
CA LEU A 396 -4.79 7.86 -29.39
C LEU A 396 -5.66 7.32 -30.52
N ARG A 397 -6.06 8.14 -31.48
CA ARG A 397 -6.70 7.61 -32.70
C ARG A 397 -5.69 7.36 -33.80
N ASP A 398 -4.62 8.15 -33.80
CA ASP A 398 -3.59 8.10 -34.82
C ASP A 398 -2.19 8.11 -34.20
N LEU A 399 -1.52 6.96 -34.28
CA LEU A 399 -0.15 6.80 -33.82
C LEU A 399 0.90 7.26 -34.84
N SER A 400 0.49 7.73 -36.02
CA SER A 400 1.43 8.35 -36.96
C SER A 400 2.14 9.56 -36.33
N THR A 401 1.40 10.33 -35.52
CA THR A 401 1.89 11.49 -34.75
C THR A 401 2.94 11.13 -33.69
N LEU A 402 3.04 9.86 -33.29
CA LEU A 402 4.05 9.40 -32.36
C LEU A 402 5.45 9.60 -32.95
N LYS A 403 5.60 9.43 -34.27
CA LYS A 403 6.85 9.68 -34.98
C LYS A 403 7.32 11.14 -34.78
N ASP A 404 6.40 12.08 -34.83
CA ASP A 404 6.71 13.50 -34.70
C ASP A 404 7.13 13.84 -33.27
N ILE A 405 6.49 13.23 -32.26
CA ILE A 405 6.89 13.41 -30.86
C ILE A 405 8.30 12.85 -30.66
N VAL A 406 8.53 11.62 -31.12
CA VAL A 406 9.80 10.91 -30.97
C VAL A 406 10.95 11.68 -31.61
N ALA A 407 10.71 12.31 -32.77
CA ALA A 407 11.70 13.17 -33.43
C ALA A 407 12.11 14.39 -32.59
N HIS A 408 11.26 14.84 -31.66
CA HIS A 408 11.55 15.94 -30.73
C HIS A 408 12.07 15.46 -29.36
N THR A 409 12.16 14.16 -29.11
CA THR A 409 12.56 13.60 -27.81
C THR A 409 13.82 12.75 -27.92
N PRO A 410 14.99 13.35 -28.15
CA PRO A 410 16.25 12.61 -28.33
C PRO A 410 16.70 11.88 -27.05
N ALA A 411 16.18 12.29 -25.88
CA ALA A 411 16.47 11.67 -24.59
C ALA A 411 15.48 10.53 -24.23
N LEU A 412 14.59 10.13 -25.15
CA LEU A 412 13.59 9.12 -24.87
C LEU A 412 14.24 7.75 -24.61
N THR A 413 14.10 7.27 -23.39
CA THR A 413 14.61 5.97 -22.94
C THR A 413 13.50 4.94 -22.70
N GLU A 414 12.26 5.36 -22.49
CA GLU A 414 11.13 4.46 -22.23
C GLU A 414 9.88 4.83 -23.03
N LEU A 415 9.23 3.84 -23.65
CA LEU A 415 7.94 3.99 -24.31
C LEU A 415 6.96 2.93 -23.78
N HIS A 416 5.85 3.38 -23.19
CA HIS A 416 4.85 2.52 -22.57
C HIS A 416 3.47 2.74 -23.18
N GLY A 417 2.81 1.69 -23.65
CA GLY A 417 1.40 1.71 -24.03
C GLY A 417 0.50 1.36 -22.85
N MET A 418 -0.54 2.16 -22.64
CA MET A 418 -1.56 1.93 -21.61
C MET A 418 -2.65 0.98 -22.12
N THR A 419 -3.52 0.50 -21.23
CA THR A 419 -4.69 -0.29 -21.64
C THR A 419 -5.54 0.44 -22.68
N GLY A 420 -5.74 -0.20 -23.83
CA GLY A 420 -6.45 0.39 -24.97
C GLY A 420 -5.59 1.34 -25.82
N CYS A 421 -4.26 1.30 -25.67
CA CYS A 421 -3.34 1.89 -26.65
C CYS A 421 -3.62 1.29 -28.03
N PRO A 422 -3.72 2.12 -29.09
CA PRO A 422 -3.87 1.61 -30.44
C PRO A 422 -2.61 0.88 -30.86
N SER A 423 -2.72 0.15 -31.96
CA SER A 423 -1.61 -0.58 -32.50
C SER A 423 -0.76 0.29 -33.44
N ILE A 424 0.56 0.28 -33.30
CA ILE A 424 1.46 0.91 -34.28
C ILE A 424 1.72 -0.02 -35.46
N THR A 425 1.74 0.50 -36.68
CA THR A 425 2.13 -0.32 -37.84
C THR A 425 3.59 -0.77 -37.75
N TRP A 426 3.96 -1.85 -38.44
CA TRP A 426 5.37 -2.29 -38.52
C TRP A 426 6.29 -1.19 -39.05
N LYS A 427 5.81 -0.40 -40.01
CA LYS A 427 6.55 0.77 -40.55
C LYS A 427 6.81 1.81 -39.46
N ALA A 428 5.82 2.09 -38.61
CA ALA A 428 5.99 3.02 -37.49
C ALA A 428 6.94 2.48 -36.42
N PHE A 429 6.89 1.17 -36.13
CA PHE A 429 7.86 0.51 -35.25
C PHE A 429 9.30 0.59 -35.80
N THR A 430 9.47 0.41 -37.10
CA THR A 430 10.79 0.56 -37.75
C THR A 430 11.28 2.01 -37.65
N ALA A 431 10.43 2.99 -37.95
CA ALA A 431 10.77 4.40 -37.84
C ALA A 431 11.10 4.84 -36.39
N LEU A 432 10.47 4.20 -35.40
CA LEU A 432 10.83 4.38 -33.99
C LEU A 432 12.26 3.89 -33.73
N GLY A 433 12.61 2.68 -34.22
CA GLY A 433 13.97 2.16 -34.12
C GLY A 433 15.01 3.06 -34.80
N GLU A 434 14.70 3.60 -35.98
CA GLU A 434 15.59 4.51 -36.70
C GLU A 434 15.86 5.83 -35.96
N SER A 435 14.88 6.31 -35.18
CA SER A 435 14.97 7.61 -34.50
C SER A 435 15.48 7.53 -33.07
N THR A 436 15.04 6.53 -32.30
CA THR A 436 15.39 6.38 -30.88
C THR A 436 15.95 5.01 -30.52
N GLY A 437 16.22 4.12 -31.48
CA GLY A 437 16.73 2.79 -31.17
C GLY A 437 18.07 2.78 -30.42
N SER A 438 18.88 3.83 -30.58
CA SER A 438 20.13 4.03 -29.84
C SER A 438 19.98 4.63 -28.44
N SER A 439 18.77 5.06 -28.04
CA SER A 439 18.49 5.60 -26.70
C SER A 439 17.40 4.82 -25.96
N LEU A 440 16.51 4.15 -26.69
CA LEU A 440 15.33 3.47 -26.15
C LEU A 440 15.74 2.18 -25.45
N ARG A 441 15.58 2.19 -24.13
CA ARG A 441 15.92 1.09 -23.22
C ARG A 441 14.72 0.21 -22.88
N SER A 442 13.50 0.75 -22.94
CA SER A 442 12.28 0.05 -22.55
C SER A 442 11.15 0.32 -23.53
N PHE A 443 10.53 -0.74 -24.03
CA PHE A 443 9.35 -0.66 -24.91
C PHE A 443 8.30 -1.66 -24.42
N HIS A 444 7.14 -1.21 -23.93
CA HIS A 444 6.08 -2.10 -23.44
C HIS A 444 4.69 -1.65 -23.86
N GLY A 445 3.74 -2.59 -23.93
CA GLY A 445 2.30 -2.27 -23.97
C GLY A 445 1.78 -1.58 -25.23
N VAL A 446 2.62 -1.36 -26.24
CA VAL A 446 2.21 -0.81 -27.54
C VAL A 446 2.02 -1.96 -28.53
N PRO A 447 0.78 -2.35 -28.85
CA PRO A 447 0.54 -3.48 -29.73
C PRO A 447 1.01 -3.17 -31.16
N ILE A 448 1.41 -4.19 -31.91
CA ILE A 448 1.66 -4.09 -33.34
C ILE A 448 0.59 -4.96 -34.01
N PRO A 449 -0.23 -4.43 -34.94
CA PRO A 449 -1.28 -5.24 -35.55
C PRO A 449 -0.62 -6.35 -36.38
N LYS A 450 -1.32 -7.45 -36.58
CA LYS A 450 -0.84 -8.53 -37.43
C LYS A 450 -0.59 -8.01 -38.84
N THR A 451 0.65 -8.07 -39.31
CA THR A 451 1.01 -7.78 -40.71
C THR A 451 1.40 -9.05 -41.46
N ALA A 452 1.56 -8.94 -42.78
CA ALA A 452 2.28 -9.95 -43.56
C ALA A 452 3.73 -10.09 -43.05
N ALA A 453 4.39 -11.18 -43.42
CA ALA A 453 5.68 -11.62 -42.87
C ALA A 453 6.70 -10.47 -42.74
N ALA A 454 6.91 -10.01 -41.50
CA ALA A 454 7.79 -8.91 -41.16
C ALA A 454 9.27 -9.30 -41.31
N ASN A 455 10.10 -8.31 -41.64
CA ASN A 455 11.54 -8.48 -41.71
C ASN A 455 12.15 -8.29 -40.30
N PRO A 456 12.79 -9.31 -39.71
CA PRO A 456 13.39 -9.19 -38.37
C PRO A 456 14.57 -8.21 -38.30
N ALA A 457 15.11 -7.73 -39.43
CA ALA A 457 16.19 -6.74 -39.45
C ALA A 457 15.88 -5.44 -38.66
N ALA A 458 14.61 -5.04 -38.56
CA ALA A 458 14.23 -3.85 -37.79
C ALA A 458 14.51 -3.99 -36.27
N LEU A 459 14.64 -5.22 -35.76
CA LEU A 459 14.98 -5.46 -34.36
C LEU A 459 16.43 -5.03 -34.03
N ALA A 460 17.33 -5.02 -35.02
CA ALA A 460 18.73 -4.58 -34.85
C ALA A 460 18.87 -3.07 -34.60
N LEU A 461 17.83 -2.29 -34.90
CA LEU A 461 17.84 -0.84 -34.70
C LEU A 461 17.89 -0.46 -33.22
N PHE A 462 17.43 -1.35 -32.34
CA PHE A 462 17.29 -1.08 -30.90
C PHE A 462 18.52 -1.55 -30.11
N THR A 463 19.64 -0.86 -30.29
CA THR A 463 20.94 -1.25 -29.74
C THR A 463 21.02 -1.11 -28.21
N GLU A 464 20.27 -0.18 -27.62
CA GLU A 464 20.25 0.07 -26.17
C GLU A 464 19.07 -0.62 -25.43
N MET A 465 18.30 -1.46 -26.11
CA MET A 465 17.11 -2.10 -25.53
C MET A 465 17.46 -3.04 -24.38
N ARG A 466 16.85 -2.79 -23.22
CA ARG A 466 16.99 -3.59 -21.98
C ARG A 466 15.70 -4.30 -21.60
N GLU A 467 14.55 -3.71 -21.91
CA GLU A 467 13.24 -4.31 -21.64
C GLU A 467 12.33 -4.27 -22.86
N LEU A 468 11.87 -5.44 -23.32
CA LEU A 468 10.98 -5.57 -24.46
C LEU A 468 9.67 -6.24 -24.06
N GLY A 469 8.57 -5.52 -24.19
CA GLY A 469 7.19 -5.99 -24.09
C GLY A 469 6.60 -6.16 -25.48
N TRP A 470 6.31 -7.41 -25.83
CA TRP A 470 5.84 -7.85 -27.13
C TRP A 470 4.39 -8.32 -27.08
N ALA A 471 3.55 -7.74 -27.93
CA ALA A 471 2.13 -8.08 -28.04
C ALA A 471 1.68 -7.99 -29.51
N THR A 472 2.11 -8.95 -30.33
CA THR A 472 1.71 -9.02 -31.74
C THR A 472 1.77 -10.43 -32.30
N ASN A 473 0.76 -10.79 -33.10
CA ASN A 473 0.70 -12.04 -33.85
C ASN A 473 1.26 -11.89 -35.28
N THR A 474 2.14 -10.92 -35.50
CA THR A 474 2.84 -10.75 -36.77
C THR A 474 3.79 -11.93 -37.00
N THR A 475 3.71 -12.53 -38.17
CA THR A 475 4.64 -13.58 -38.59
C THR A 475 5.96 -12.96 -39.02
N PHE A 476 7.07 -13.64 -38.75
CA PHE A 476 8.41 -13.22 -39.15
C PHE A 476 8.97 -14.11 -40.25
N LYS A 477 9.76 -13.53 -41.15
CA LYS A 477 10.59 -14.30 -42.07
C LYS A 477 11.71 -14.98 -41.27
N THR A 478 11.68 -16.29 -41.17
CA THR A 478 12.61 -17.10 -40.35
C THR A 478 13.88 -17.55 -41.09
N THR A 479 14.14 -17.00 -42.28
CA THR A 479 15.36 -17.30 -43.05
C THR A 479 16.59 -16.77 -42.31
N ALA A 480 17.54 -17.65 -41.96
CA ALA A 480 18.71 -17.32 -41.14
C ALA A 480 19.49 -16.08 -41.63
N LYS A 481 19.59 -15.86 -42.95
CA LYS A 481 20.27 -14.69 -43.54
C LYS A 481 19.64 -13.33 -43.21
N LEU A 482 18.38 -13.30 -42.76
CA LEU A 482 17.65 -12.07 -42.45
C LEU A 482 17.66 -11.74 -40.95
N ILE A 483 18.06 -12.69 -40.10
CA ILE A 483 17.96 -12.54 -38.65
C ILE A 483 19.26 -11.91 -38.12
N PRO A 484 19.20 -10.71 -37.53
CA PRO A 484 20.38 -10.09 -36.93
C PRO A 484 20.74 -10.82 -35.63
N THR A 485 21.84 -11.55 -35.62
CA THR A 485 22.28 -12.38 -34.48
C THR A 485 22.66 -11.56 -33.24
N ASP A 486 23.08 -10.32 -33.45
CA ASP A 486 23.53 -9.34 -32.46
C ASP A 486 22.43 -8.37 -31.99
N ALA A 487 21.23 -8.44 -32.57
CA ALA A 487 20.11 -7.63 -32.11
C ALA A 487 19.80 -7.95 -30.63
N PHE A 488 19.41 -6.91 -29.89
CA PHE A 488 19.05 -7.02 -28.48
C PHE A 488 20.18 -7.55 -27.58
N GLY A 489 21.44 -7.21 -27.90
CA GLY A 489 22.61 -7.58 -27.10
C GLY A 489 22.51 -7.19 -25.61
N LEU A 490 21.81 -6.09 -25.29
CA LEU A 490 21.62 -5.57 -23.94
C LEU A 490 20.27 -5.94 -23.30
N LEU A 491 19.45 -6.77 -23.95
CA LEU A 491 18.11 -7.12 -23.47
C LEU A 491 18.18 -7.96 -22.21
N VAL A 492 17.69 -7.41 -21.11
CA VAL A 492 17.64 -8.03 -19.77
C VAL A 492 16.29 -8.70 -19.53
N LYS A 493 15.19 -8.06 -19.96
CA LYS A 493 13.82 -8.50 -19.67
C LYS A 493 12.96 -8.60 -20.94
N LEU A 494 12.31 -9.75 -21.12
CA LEU A 494 11.37 -10.00 -22.20
C LEU A 494 9.97 -10.27 -21.64
N THR A 495 8.96 -9.54 -22.07
CA THR A 495 7.55 -9.81 -21.76
C THR A 495 6.82 -10.13 -23.06
N VAL A 496 6.13 -11.26 -23.15
CA VAL A 496 5.40 -11.69 -24.34
C VAL A 496 3.94 -11.97 -23.95
N SER A 497 3.06 -11.05 -24.32
CA SER A 497 1.62 -11.19 -24.07
C SER A 497 0.94 -12.02 -25.17
N THR A 498 1.28 -11.74 -26.43
CA THR A 498 0.81 -12.49 -27.60
C THR A 498 1.92 -12.52 -28.64
N CYS A 499 2.19 -13.69 -29.21
CA CYS A 499 3.15 -13.84 -30.29
C CYS A 499 2.77 -14.98 -31.24
N ASP A 500 3.20 -14.83 -32.49
CA ASP A 500 3.33 -15.96 -33.40
C ASP A 500 4.59 -16.77 -33.06
N GLU A 501 4.60 -18.08 -33.32
CA GLU A 501 5.74 -18.97 -33.05
C GLU A 501 7.01 -18.55 -33.81
N SER A 502 6.86 -17.92 -34.98
CA SER A 502 8.00 -17.41 -35.74
C SER A 502 8.78 -16.34 -34.98
N PHE A 503 8.16 -15.58 -34.06
CA PHE A 503 8.86 -14.60 -33.23
C PHE A 503 9.83 -15.28 -32.24
N LEU A 504 9.38 -16.31 -31.52
CA LEU A 504 10.26 -17.06 -30.62
C LEU A 504 11.33 -17.84 -31.39
N THR A 505 11.03 -18.28 -32.61
CA THR A 505 12.00 -18.88 -33.52
C THR A 505 13.10 -17.89 -33.95
N VAL A 506 12.74 -16.62 -34.18
CA VAL A 506 13.71 -15.55 -34.46
C VAL A 506 14.57 -15.28 -33.22
N LEU A 507 13.97 -15.15 -32.04
CA LEU A 507 14.72 -14.91 -30.79
C LEU A 507 15.66 -16.07 -30.42
N ALA A 508 15.28 -17.32 -30.73
CA ALA A 508 16.13 -18.49 -30.53
C ALA A 508 17.38 -18.50 -31.43
N GLN A 509 17.38 -17.73 -32.53
CA GLN A 509 18.53 -17.55 -33.42
C GLN A 509 19.40 -16.33 -33.06
N MET A 510 18.93 -15.48 -32.16
CA MET A 510 19.71 -14.36 -31.61
C MET A 510 20.52 -14.80 -30.39
N GLU A 511 21.58 -14.08 -30.05
CA GLU A 511 22.45 -14.47 -28.93
C GLU A 511 21.95 -14.03 -27.55
N LEU A 512 21.23 -12.91 -27.43
CA LEU A 512 20.62 -12.40 -26.19
C LEU A 512 21.47 -12.65 -24.91
N PRO A 513 22.73 -12.17 -24.85
CA PRO A 513 23.66 -12.55 -23.78
C PRO A 513 23.27 -11.96 -22.43
N ALA A 514 22.57 -10.82 -22.39
CA ALA A 514 22.17 -10.15 -21.16
C ALA A 514 20.82 -10.62 -20.58
N LEU A 515 20.11 -11.55 -21.25
CA LEU A 515 18.74 -11.93 -20.91
C LEU A 515 18.70 -12.68 -19.57
N GLN A 516 17.91 -12.15 -18.64
CA GLN A 516 17.78 -12.69 -17.27
C GLN A 516 16.32 -12.89 -16.84
N SER A 517 15.37 -12.16 -17.42
CA SER A 517 13.97 -12.20 -17.01
C SER A 517 13.07 -12.42 -18.23
N ALA A 518 12.14 -13.37 -18.15
CA ALA A 518 11.18 -13.62 -19.21
C ALA A 518 9.75 -13.82 -18.64
N ILE A 519 8.75 -13.21 -19.27
CA ILE A 519 7.34 -13.30 -18.86
C ILE A 519 6.53 -13.72 -20.09
N PHE A 520 5.85 -14.87 -20.03
CA PHE A 520 4.99 -15.34 -21.10
C PHE A 520 3.55 -15.45 -20.60
N ALA A 521 2.63 -14.79 -21.29
CA ALA A 521 1.21 -15.02 -21.07
C ALA A 521 0.78 -16.37 -21.65
N ALA A 522 -0.40 -16.86 -21.23
CA ALA A 522 -0.91 -18.19 -21.56
C ALA A 522 -1.04 -18.48 -23.08
N GLY A 523 -1.13 -17.45 -23.92
CA GLY A 523 -1.27 -17.58 -25.38
C GLY A 523 0.04 -17.71 -26.17
N ALA A 524 1.21 -17.57 -25.53
CA ALA A 524 2.49 -17.68 -26.24
C ALA A 524 2.84 -19.14 -26.54
N VAL A 525 2.99 -19.47 -27.83
CA VAL A 525 3.32 -20.82 -28.35
C VAL A 525 4.72 -20.79 -28.97
N GLY A 526 5.42 -21.95 -28.98
CA GLY A 526 6.71 -22.09 -29.68
C GLY A 526 7.95 -21.88 -28.80
N GLY A 527 7.83 -22.06 -27.49
CA GLY A 527 8.90 -21.75 -26.53
C GLY A 527 10.07 -22.73 -26.46
N THR A 528 9.95 -23.96 -26.97
CA THR A 528 10.97 -25.02 -26.73
C THR A 528 12.36 -24.59 -27.17
N ARG A 529 12.54 -24.20 -28.45
CA ARG A 529 13.85 -23.77 -28.98
C ARG A 529 14.42 -22.54 -28.27
N PHE A 530 13.54 -21.66 -27.80
CA PHE A 530 13.94 -20.48 -27.05
C PHE A 530 14.50 -20.87 -25.68
N PHE A 531 13.81 -21.76 -24.94
CA PHE A 531 14.30 -22.25 -23.65
C PHE A 531 15.55 -23.11 -23.80
N ASP A 532 15.66 -23.92 -24.86
CA ASP A 532 16.87 -24.70 -25.13
C ASP A 532 18.11 -23.80 -25.30
N LYS A 533 17.96 -22.66 -26.01
CA LYS A 533 19.07 -21.72 -26.27
C LYS A 533 19.36 -20.78 -25.11
N HIS A 534 18.32 -20.26 -24.44
CA HIS A 534 18.45 -19.13 -23.49
C HIS A 534 18.05 -19.47 -22.06
N GLY A 535 17.43 -20.62 -21.80
CA GLY A 535 16.89 -20.97 -20.49
C GLY A 535 17.91 -20.96 -19.36
N THR A 536 19.15 -21.37 -19.63
CA THR A 536 20.25 -21.39 -18.65
C THR A 536 20.64 -20.01 -18.13
N LYS A 537 20.30 -18.94 -18.84
CA LYS A 537 20.57 -17.54 -18.46
C LYS A 537 19.45 -16.94 -17.59
N LEU A 538 18.25 -17.52 -17.67
CA LEU A 538 17.06 -16.97 -17.01
C LEU A 538 17.15 -17.16 -15.49
N ARG A 539 17.00 -16.05 -14.77
CA ARG A 539 16.90 -15.97 -13.31
C ARG A 539 15.45 -15.73 -12.86
N GLU A 540 14.66 -15.06 -13.69
CA GLU A 540 13.25 -14.82 -13.45
C GLU A 540 12.44 -15.34 -14.63
N LEU A 541 11.41 -16.12 -14.36
CA LEU A 541 10.56 -16.67 -15.40
C LEU A 541 9.10 -16.64 -14.94
N THR A 542 8.21 -16.03 -15.70
CA THR A 542 6.77 -16.08 -15.47
C THR A 542 6.08 -16.83 -16.59
N LEU A 543 5.29 -17.84 -16.23
CA LEU A 543 4.58 -18.71 -17.18
C LEU A 543 3.14 -18.95 -16.72
N SER A 544 2.28 -19.36 -17.64
CA SER A 544 0.97 -19.91 -17.27
C SER A 544 1.09 -21.33 -16.70
N VAL A 545 0.11 -21.73 -15.89
CA VAL A 545 0.01 -23.08 -15.32
C VAL A 545 0.11 -24.17 -16.41
N ALA A 546 -0.54 -23.97 -17.55
CA ALA A 546 -0.50 -24.92 -18.68
C ALA A 546 0.90 -25.02 -19.32
N GLN A 547 1.67 -23.92 -19.37
CA GLN A 547 3.04 -23.93 -19.88
C GLN A 547 3.97 -24.64 -18.90
N ILE A 548 3.83 -24.39 -17.60
CA ILE A 548 4.63 -25.06 -16.56
C ILE A 548 4.41 -26.58 -16.59
N ALA A 549 3.15 -27.02 -16.69
CA ALA A 549 2.80 -28.45 -16.78
C ALA A 549 3.19 -29.12 -18.11
N ASN A 550 3.60 -28.34 -19.14
CA ASN A 550 3.92 -28.89 -20.44
C ASN A 550 5.35 -29.46 -20.46
N LYS A 551 5.46 -30.78 -20.30
CA LYS A 551 6.73 -31.52 -20.36
C LYS A 551 7.55 -31.26 -21.63
N LYS A 552 6.93 -30.88 -22.76
CA LYS A 552 7.64 -30.57 -24.02
C LYS A 552 8.43 -29.25 -23.98
N LEU A 553 8.10 -28.34 -23.05
CA LEU A 553 8.88 -27.12 -22.87
C LEU A 553 10.15 -27.37 -22.04
N GLY A 554 10.19 -28.48 -21.29
CA GLY A 554 11.38 -28.87 -20.53
C GLY A 554 11.84 -27.83 -19.51
N ILE A 555 10.94 -26.99 -18.97
CA ILE A 555 11.28 -25.80 -18.19
C ILE A 555 12.28 -26.11 -17.06
N TRP A 556 12.02 -27.16 -16.28
CA TRP A 556 12.87 -27.54 -15.16
C TRP A 556 14.28 -27.99 -15.57
N ARG A 557 14.43 -28.58 -16.76
CA ARG A 557 15.71 -29.02 -17.33
C ARG A 557 16.45 -27.89 -18.05
N ASN A 558 15.71 -27.09 -18.81
CA ASN A 558 16.26 -26.07 -19.70
C ASN A 558 16.57 -24.76 -18.97
N CYS A 559 15.94 -24.51 -17.81
CA CYS A 559 16.10 -23.28 -17.06
C CYS A 559 16.61 -23.49 -15.62
N PRO A 560 17.76 -24.16 -15.42
CA PRO A 560 18.24 -24.54 -14.07
C PRO A 560 18.65 -23.37 -13.17
N SER A 561 18.81 -22.17 -13.73
CA SER A 561 19.26 -20.96 -13.02
C SER A 561 18.12 -20.09 -12.47
N ILE A 562 16.87 -20.52 -12.59
CA ILE A 562 15.73 -19.71 -12.15
C ILE A 562 15.74 -19.57 -10.62
N LYS A 563 15.69 -18.32 -10.17
CA LYS A 563 15.51 -17.95 -8.76
C LYS A 563 14.08 -17.54 -8.44
N VAL A 564 13.40 -16.89 -9.39
CA VAL A 564 12.02 -16.42 -9.22
C VAL A 564 11.13 -17.00 -10.31
N LEU A 565 10.13 -17.79 -9.91
CA LEU A 565 9.12 -18.34 -10.80
C LEU A 565 7.78 -17.63 -10.60
N GLY A 566 7.37 -16.85 -11.58
CA GLY A 566 6.02 -16.31 -11.69
C GLY A 566 5.05 -17.36 -12.25
N VAL A 567 3.89 -17.50 -11.63
CA VAL A 567 2.84 -18.47 -12.01
C VAL A 567 1.57 -17.71 -12.33
N SER A 568 1.29 -17.54 -13.62
CA SER A 568 0.06 -16.93 -14.11
C SER A 568 -1.07 -17.94 -14.05
N CYS A 569 -1.95 -17.78 -13.06
CA CYS A 569 -3.13 -18.61 -12.86
C CYS A 569 -4.36 -17.94 -13.47
N ASP A 570 -5.15 -18.71 -14.21
CA ASP A 570 -6.49 -18.32 -14.62
C ASP A 570 -7.56 -19.18 -13.94
N HIS A 571 -8.82 -18.80 -14.10
CA HIS A 571 -9.92 -19.50 -13.44
C HIS A 571 -10.23 -20.91 -13.98
N LYS A 572 -9.65 -21.28 -15.11
CA LYS A 572 -9.80 -22.57 -15.78
C LYS A 572 -8.64 -23.52 -15.44
N HIS A 573 -7.47 -22.97 -15.10
CA HIS A 573 -6.24 -23.70 -14.86
C HIS A 573 -5.63 -23.26 -13.51
N PRO A 574 -6.17 -23.75 -12.37
CA PRO A 574 -5.55 -23.51 -11.07
C PRO A 574 -4.17 -24.18 -11.01
N ALA A 575 -3.23 -23.56 -10.29
CA ALA A 575 -1.97 -24.22 -9.99
C ALA A 575 -2.24 -25.42 -9.08
N ILE A 576 -1.83 -26.59 -9.55
CA ILE A 576 -1.95 -27.87 -8.84
C ILE A 576 -0.54 -28.46 -8.65
N PRO A 577 -0.34 -29.37 -7.69
CA PRO A 577 0.99 -29.91 -7.41
C PRO A 577 1.71 -30.51 -8.62
N SER A 578 0.97 -31.17 -9.52
CA SER A 578 1.54 -31.78 -10.72
C SER A 578 2.15 -30.80 -11.73
N CYS A 579 1.88 -29.50 -11.59
CA CYS A 579 2.61 -28.48 -12.36
C CYS A 579 4.08 -28.39 -11.92
N PHE A 580 4.36 -28.72 -10.66
CA PHE A 580 5.70 -28.65 -10.07
C PHE A 580 6.38 -30.02 -9.99
N ASP A 581 5.81 -31.05 -10.63
CA ASP A 581 6.44 -32.34 -10.78
C ASP A 581 7.66 -32.22 -11.70
N THR A 582 8.84 -32.37 -11.09
CA THR A 582 10.12 -32.42 -11.78
C THR A 582 10.86 -33.69 -11.38
N GLU A 583 11.45 -34.36 -12.37
CA GLU A 583 12.32 -35.52 -12.14
C GLU A 583 13.65 -35.09 -11.50
N ASP A 584 14.09 -33.87 -11.81
CA ASP A 584 15.35 -33.29 -11.34
C ASP A 584 15.14 -32.30 -10.18
N THR A 585 16.11 -32.24 -9.28
CA THR A 585 16.15 -31.23 -8.20
C THR A 585 16.54 -29.86 -8.76
N HIS A 586 15.69 -28.85 -8.59
CA HIS A 586 15.94 -27.49 -9.02
C HIS A 586 16.56 -26.66 -7.88
N ALA A 587 17.89 -26.71 -7.79
CA ALA A 587 18.65 -26.21 -6.64
C ALA A 587 18.62 -24.68 -6.40
N GLN A 588 18.20 -23.87 -7.38
CA GLN A 588 18.29 -22.39 -7.30
C GLN A 588 16.96 -21.66 -7.10
N LEU A 589 15.81 -22.37 -7.11
CA LEU A 589 14.51 -21.70 -7.03
C LEU A 589 14.28 -21.18 -5.60
N GLU A 590 14.29 -19.86 -5.43
CA GLU A 590 14.19 -19.19 -4.13
C GLU A 590 12.77 -18.66 -3.87
N CYS A 591 12.04 -18.29 -4.92
CA CYS A 591 10.77 -17.58 -4.83
C CYS A 591 9.74 -18.05 -5.87
N ILE A 592 8.50 -18.25 -5.45
CA ILE A 592 7.33 -18.47 -6.33
C ILE A 592 6.37 -17.29 -6.17
N VAL A 593 5.97 -16.65 -7.28
CA VAL A 593 5.05 -15.50 -7.29
C VAL A 593 3.80 -15.86 -8.09
N PHE A 594 2.65 -15.93 -7.43
CA PHE A 594 1.39 -16.14 -8.13
C PHE A 594 0.88 -14.83 -8.75
N CYS A 595 0.45 -14.89 -10.01
CA CYS A 595 -0.20 -13.79 -10.72
C CYS A 595 -1.62 -14.24 -11.08
N ILE A 596 -2.65 -13.61 -10.50
CA ILE A 596 -4.03 -14.09 -10.58
C ILE A 596 -4.94 -12.99 -11.12
N ASP A 597 -5.61 -13.24 -12.24
CA ASP A 597 -6.58 -12.31 -12.83
C ASP A 597 -7.97 -12.42 -12.18
N LYS A 598 -8.40 -13.65 -11.85
CA LYS A 598 -9.72 -13.95 -11.26
C LYS A 598 -9.63 -15.18 -10.36
N PHE A 599 -10.19 -15.11 -9.16
CA PHE A 599 -10.10 -16.19 -8.18
C PHE A 599 -11.46 -16.68 -7.74
N LYS A 600 -11.61 -18.01 -7.65
CA LYS A 600 -12.82 -18.68 -7.16
C LYS A 600 -12.49 -19.43 -5.88
N GLN A 601 -13.50 -19.64 -5.03
CA GLN A 601 -13.34 -20.35 -3.76
C GLN A 601 -12.74 -21.76 -3.92
N ALA A 602 -13.05 -22.47 -5.01
CA ALA A 602 -12.49 -23.79 -5.31
C ALA A 602 -10.96 -23.78 -5.35
N HIS A 603 -10.34 -22.69 -5.83
CA HIS A 603 -8.89 -22.56 -5.90
C HIS A 603 -8.21 -22.50 -4.53
N MET A 604 -8.93 -22.14 -3.46
CA MET A 604 -8.36 -22.17 -2.11
C MET A 604 -8.06 -23.60 -1.64
N THR A 605 -8.84 -24.58 -2.09
CA THR A 605 -8.59 -25.99 -1.73
C THR A 605 -7.36 -26.48 -2.47
N ASP A 606 -7.30 -26.28 -3.79
CA ASP A 606 -6.16 -26.68 -4.63
C ASP A 606 -4.86 -25.99 -4.19
N LEU A 607 -4.93 -24.70 -3.84
CA LEU A 607 -3.80 -23.96 -3.32
C LEU A 607 -3.32 -24.50 -1.97
N GLY A 608 -4.22 -24.91 -1.09
CA GLY A 608 -3.84 -25.52 0.19
C GLY A 608 -3.03 -26.80 -0.02
N THR A 609 -3.53 -27.68 -0.90
CA THR A 609 -2.82 -28.91 -1.29
C THR A 609 -1.46 -28.59 -1.90
N LEU A 610 -1.41 -27.63 -2.83
CA LEU A 610 -0.16 -27.17 -3.45
C LEU A 610 0.85 -26.64 -2.43
N LEU A 611 0.44 -25.80 -1.48
CA LEU A 611 1.34 -25.25 -0.47
C LEU A 611 1.88 -26.34 0.45
N SER A 612 1.04 -27.31 0.86
CA SER A 612 1.49 -28.45 1.66
C SER A 612 2.49 -29.32 0.89
N GLU A 613 2.26 -29.59 -0.39
CA GLU A 613 3.17 -30.42 -1.21
C GLU A 613 4.47 -29.69 -1.56
N LEU A 614 4.41 -28.39 -1.91
CA LEU A 614 5.61 -27.56 -2.12
C LEU A 614 6.51 -27.56 -0.90
N GLY A 615 5.93 -27.52 0.30
CA GLY A 615 6.67 -27.65 1.55
C GLY A 615 7.40 -28.99 1.73
N ASP A 616 6.92 -30.07 1.07
CA ASP A 616 7.45 -31.44 1.19
C ASP A 616 8.42 -31.82 0.08
N THR A 617 8.46 -31.05 -1.02
CA THR A 617 9.30 -31.41 -2.16
C THR A 617 10.79 -31.28 -1.84
N LYS A 618 11.56 -32.35 -2.06
CA LYS A 618 13.03 -32.27 -2.13
C LYS A 618 13.48 -31.54 -3.41
N SER A 619 12.55 -31.33 -4.33
CA SER A 619 12.76 -30.73 -5.64
C SER A 619 13.19 -29.26 -5.59
N PHE A 620 12.85 -28.51 -4.54
CA PHE A 620 13.17 -27.07 -4.44
C PHE A 620 13.86 -26.71 -3.11
N PRO A 621 15.10 -27.19 -2.87
CA PRO A 621 15.77 -27.02 -1.58
C PRO A 621 16.12 -25.56 -1.24
N ALA A 622 16.17 -24.67 -2.24
CA ALA A 622 16.42 -23.24 -2.06
C ALA A 622 15.15 -22.40 -1.84
N LEU A 623 13.94 -22.98 -1.93
CA LEU A 623 12.70 -22.22 -1.83
C LEU A 623 12.56 -21.59 -0.45
N ARG A 624 12.37 -20.27 -0.38
CA ARG A 624 12.18 -19.50 0.86
C ARG A 624 10.95 -18.61 0.82
N LEU A 625 10.41 -18.29 -0.35
CA LEU A 625 9.34 -17.30 -0.47
C LEU A 625 8.25 -17.78 -1.42
N ILE A 626 7.00 -17.61 -0.97
CA ILE A 626 5.81 -17.80 -1.80
C ILE A 626 4.99 -16.53 -1.71
N GLN A 627 4.80 -15.82 -2.81
CA GLN A 627 4.00 -14.60 -2.86
C GLN A 627 2.65 -14.88 -3.51
N HIS A 628 1.57 -14.50 -2.84
CA HIS A 628 0.21 -14.69 -3.34
C HIS A 628 -0.62 -13.40 -3.23
N PRO A 629 -1.17 -12.86 -4.35
CA PRO A 629 -1.79 -11.54 -4.39
C PRO A 629 -3.10 -11.46 -3.58
N LEU A 630 -3.73 -12.61 -3.30
CA LEU A 630 -4.95 -12.66 -2.50
C LEU A 630 -4.71 -13.04 -1.05
N CYS A 631 -3.45 -13.29 -0.68
CA CYS A 631 -3.12 -13.50 0.72
C CYS A 631 -3.24 -12.17 1.45
N ARG A 632 -4.23 -12.11 2.35
CA ARG A 632 -4.48 -10.97 3.23
C ARG A 632 -4.33 -11.44 4.66
N TRP A 633 -3.43 -10.80 5.39
CA TRP A 633 -3.19 -11.18 6.77
C TRP A 633 -4.36 -10.75 7.65
N PRO A 634 -4.91 -11.67 8.45
CA PRO A 634 -5.93 -11.34 9.43
C PRO A 634 -5.38 -10.42 10.51
N THR A 635 -6.27 -9.61 11.06
CA THR A 635 -5.93 -8.43 11.84
C THR A 635 -6.22 -8.63 13.32
N THR A 636 -7.30 -9.36 13.60
CA THR A 636 -7.75 -9.72 14.94
C THR A 636 -7.37 -11.16 15.29
N GLU A 637 -7.29 -11.44 16.60
CA GLU A 637 -7.02 -12.81 17.08
C GLU A 637 -8.08 -13.82 16.59
N GLY A 638 -9.36 -13.39 16.50
CA GLY A 638 -10.45 -14.22 16.01
C GLY A 638 -10.32 -14.54 14.51
N GLU A 639 -9.93 -13.56 13.70
CA GLU A 639 -9.66 -13.78 12.26
C GLU A 639 -8.45 -14.68 12.05
N ILE A 640 -7.39 -14.51 12.85
CA ILE A 640 -6.18 -15.35 12.82
C ILE A 640 -6.56 -16.82 12.99
N LYS A 641 -7.36 -17.13 14.02
CA LYS A 641 -7.82 -18.51 14.29
C LYS A 641 -8.64 -19.13 13.15
N LYS A 642 -9.33 -18.31 12.34
CA LYS A 642 -10.17 -18.76 11.23
C LYS A 642 -9.45 -18.76 9.87
N SER A 643 -8.30 -18.09 9.78
CA SER A 643 -7.64 -17.84 8.51
C SER A 643 -6.83 -19.06 8.05
N LYS A 644 -7.21 -19.62 6.89
CA LYS A 644 -6.43 -20.66 6.21
C LYS A 644 -5.02 -20.18 5.86
N TRP A 645 -4.87 -18.89 5.50
CA TRP A 645 -3.58 -18.29 5.18
C TRP A 645 -2.58 -18.36 6.32
N VAL A 646 -3.05 -18.14 7.56
CA VAL A 646 -2.19 -18.25 8.75
C VAL A 646 -1.79 -19.70 8.96
N GLY A 647 -2.74 -20.64 8.87
CA GLY A 647 -2.45 -22.07 8.99
C GLY A 647 -1.36 -22.52 8.02
N TRP A 648 -1.51 -22.19 6.73
CA TRP A 648 -0.51 -22.51 5.71
C TRP A 648 0.83 -21.81 5.95
N ALA A 649 0.82 -20.55 6.38
CA ALA A 649 2.06 -19.82 6.65
C ALA A 649 2.82 -20.41 7.86
N GLU A 650 2.13 -20.80 8.92
CA GLU A 650 2.76 -21.45 10.08
C GLU A 650 3.27 -22.86 9.72
N GLU A 651 2.49 -23.64 8.96
CA GLU A 651 2.91 -24.94 8.44
C GLU A 651 4.18 -24.86 7.58
N LEU A 652 4.30 -23.83 6.74
CA LEU A 652 5.48 -23.61 5.90
C LEU A 652 6.72 -23.16 6.69
N ILE A 653 6.55 -22.51 7.85
CA ILE A 653 7.64 -22.04 8.72
C ILE A 653 8.11 -23.13 9.69
N GLU A 654 7.19 -23.94 10.24
CA GLU A 654 7.46 -24.87 11.35
C GLU A 654 7.99 -26.25 10.89
N ARG A 655 8.16 -26.49 9.59
CA ARG A 655 8.63 -27.80 9.08
C ARG A 655 10.08 -28.12 9.47
N GLU A 656 10.26 -29.24 10.16
CA GLU A 656 11.57 -29.71 10.60
C GLU A 656 12.50 -30.12 9.43
N GLY A 657 13.80 -29.87 9.60
CA GLY A 657 14.83 -30.29 8.65
C GLY A 657 14.91 -29.44 7.38
N ARG A 658 14.22 -28.30 7.31
CA ARG A 658 14.25 -27.38 6.16
C ARG A 658 14.33 -25.92 6.57
N PRO A 659 14.85 -25.05 5.70
CA PRO A 659 14.75 -23.60 5.91
C PRO A 659 13.29 -23.14 5.81
N ALA A 660 12.92 -22.17 6.64
CA ALA A 660 11.55 -21.64 6.68
C ALA A 660 11.13 -21.07 5.32
N ILE A 661 9.93 -21.43 4.88
CA ILE A 661 9.29 -20.85 3.69
C ILE A 661 8.29 -19.78 4.16
N HIS A 662 8.46 -18.55 3.69
CA HIS A 662 7.60 -17.43 4.04
C HIS A 662 6.51 -17.24 2.98
N LEU A 663 5.26 -17.33 3.41
CA LEU A 663 4.11 -16.89 2.61
C LEU A 663 3.98 -15.37 2.72
N VAL A 664 3.82 -14.69 1.59
CA VAL A 664 3.85 -13.22 1.41
C VAL A 664 2.60 -12.75 0.69
N GLY A 665 1.97 -11.69 1.20
CA GLY A 665 0.82 -11.05 0.56
C GLY A 665 1.17 -10.14 -0.62
N GLU A 666 0.16 -9.53 -1.24
CA GLU A 666 0.33 -8.56 -2.34
C GLU A 666 1.25 -7.39 -1.96
N ASN A 667 1.19 -6.97 -0.69
CA ASN A 667 1.96 -5.84 -0.16
C ASN A 667 3.42 -6.18 0.18
N GLY A 668 3.89 -7.39 -0.14
CA GLY A 668 5.25 -7.83 0.20
C GLY A 668 5.46 -8.17 1.68
N VAL A 669 4.40 -8.17 2.49
CA VAL A 669 4.47 -8.50 3.91
C VAL A 669 4.25 -10.00 4.10
N HIS A 670 5.15 -10.67 4.82
CA HIS A 670 4.97 -12.06 5.24
C HIS A 670 4.23 -12.17 6.57
N TRP A 671 3.64 -13.34 6.82
CA TRP A 671 3.14 -13.66 8.15
C TRP A 671 4.28 -13.68 9.15
N ARG A 672 4.17 -12.85 10.18
CA ARG A 672 5.01 -12.95 11.37
C ARG A 672 4.19 -13.64 12.45
N PRO A 673 4.59 -14.86 12.90
CA PRO A 673 3.95 -15.49 14.03
C PRO A 673 3.84 -14.50 15.18
N ARG A 674 2.61 -14.26 15.65
CA ARG A 674 2.41 -13.39 16.81
C ARG A 674 3.00 -14.09 18.03
N LEU A 675 3.33 -13.30 19.06
CA LEU A 675 3.77 -13.82 20.36
C LEU A 675 2.78 -14.89 20.84
N LYS A 676 3.16 -16.16 20.70
CA LYS A 676 2.41 -17.30 21.21
C LYS A 676 2.62 -17.29 22.72
N PHE A 677 1.53 -17.27 23.48
CA PHE A 677 1.63 -17.42 24.93
C PHE A 677 2.11 -18.84 25.19
N VAL A 678 3.30 -19.00 25.74
CA VAL A 678 3.70 -20.27 26.35
C VAL A 678 2.83 -20.42 27.57
N SER A 679 1.68 -21.09 27.41
CA SER A 679 0.93 -21.53 28.58
C SER A 679 1.92 -22.36 29.40
N LYS A 680 2.22 -21.90 30.62
CA LYS A 680 2.90 -22.75 31.59
C LYS A 680 1.98 -23.94 31.75
N THR A 681 2.25 -25.02 31.01
CA THR A 681 1.62 -26.31 31.19
C THR A 681 1.81 -26.60 32.66
N LYS A 682 0.71 -26.65 33.42
CA LYS A 682 0.75 -26.99 34.84
C LYS A 682 1.40 -28.37 34.91
N LYS A 683 2.66 -28.41 35.35
CA LYS A 683 3.30 -29.63 35.81
C LYS A 683 2.62 -30.09 37.08
#